data_AF-A0A954AMQ5-F1
#
_entry.id   AF-A0A954AMQ5-F1
#
_cell.length_a   1.000
_cell.length_b   1.000
_cell.length_c   1.000
_cell.angle_alpha   90.00
_cell.angle_beta   90.00
_cell.angle_gamma   90.00
#
_symmetry.space_group_name_H-M   'P 1'
#
loop_
_entity.id
_entity.type
_entity.pdbx_description
1 polymer ?
#
loop_
_entity_poly.entity_id
_entity_poly.type
_entity_poly.pdbx_seq_one_letter_code
_entity_poly.pdbx_strand_id
1 'polypeptide(L)'
;MIGLTASLLLALQGQIVTCADNKPLNEPPCSYVVTQNQKGLIQPDDAVVAWLRAKHNGGAVPIRHFLAGPRVINDTYGLFFYDPDGGFVAAYEKAYGYQLHGYRNGVMVVRHEDGTLFSALTGLGIEGPRKGHSLPRIASMTTTWGHWMLLHPESTAYDLFDGKRYPIVDLPSEPTTESVQSRGEVDSRLPAGTRVLGVSVNGERMAFPLDGLPERAVLRDKVGGWTVVVFWYGPTHTAVAWRAVQDGVLLDFHVDPIGPATAPYKDRNTSTRWSLAGRGIDGLLRGEELTWVDSIQCKWLAWSAEHPETKVHGMGKPSAGKPSSEPGKAVEPATPTDAKKRRTAREPRPFGSGRLVSPERLGSLPGTFAKDATLVLEVSGHDDETVTAAATKVLRSGLALGYWFSIGRNEALADAHPEWVATLQGHEDWRRDHPSAAVPRDGEVTVAWPWVPIRYAEAFNVHLELLRRRLDSLPVADTVFLNDLQGPPSACGCGNVLCRWATDYTLQGADAKRRATPLGPDAAARFVSAVQRIAKGSCVIPVWVTECEDADTVADGACHGVGCYRGACWREFDKQFAPLRVASSEIALLLPYEAFGRDLPRFEPRAAWVHFAVQHLRDREQQHGRPLPTSDLVAVLQGYGHADVDAQISAAKAAGVSRMLIAEHAIPQSFEARLRK
;
A
#
# COMPACT_ATOMS: atom_id res chain seq x y z
N MET A 1 -7.87 -28.31 27.40
CA MET A 1 -7.02 -28.29 28.62
C MET A 1 -5.75 -29.07 28.35
N ILE A 2 -4.68 -28.38 27.90
CA ILE A 2 -3.30 -28.88 27.95
C ILE A 2 -2.41 -27.65 28.19
N GLY A 3 -1.91 -27.54 29.43
CA GLY A 3 -0.64 -26.95 29.82
C GLY A 3 -0.28 -25.53 29.38
N LEU A 4 -0.87 -24.51 30.01
CA LEU A 4 -0.12 -23.29 30.32
C LEU A 4 0.95 -23.66 31.35
N THR A 5 2.20 -23.89 30.93
CA THR A 5 3.30 -24.04 31.87
C THR A 5 3.74 -22.68 32.36
N ALA A 6 3.61 -22.51 33.67
CA ALA A 6 4.03 -21.38 34.47
C ALA A 6 5.55 -21.18 34.42
N SER A 7 6.04 -20.52 33.36
CA SER A 7 7.36 -19.88 33.34
C SER A 7 7.29 -18.41 32.87
N LEU A 8 6.08 -17.87 32.78
CA LEU A 8 5.81 -16.44 32.55
C LEU A 8 5.65 -15.70 33.90
N LEU A 9 6.54 -15.93 34.85
CA LEU A 9 6.57 -15.27 36.16
C LEU A 9 7.89 -15.65 36.85
N LEU A 10 9.00 -14.99 36.47
CA LEU A 10 10.20 -14.73 37.28
C LEU A 10 11.29 -14.14 36.35
N ALA A 11 11.34 -12.81 36.20
CA ALA A 11 12.55 -12.01 35.90
C ALA A 11 12.21 -10.53 35.62
N LEU A 12 11.50 -9.83 36.51
CA LEU A 12 11.30 -8.36 36.39
C LEU A 12 11.05 -7.69 37.76
N GLN A 13 11.73 -8.13 38.82
CA GLN A 13 11.75 -7.39 40.09
C GLN A 13 12.98 -6.48 40.14
N GLY A 14 13.04 -5.50 39.23
CA GLY A 14 13.93 -4.35 39.43
C GLY A 14 13.32 -3.44 40.49
N GLN A 15 14.06 -3.15 41.56
CA GLN A 15 13.61 -2.20 42.58
C GLN A 15 13.53 -0.79 41.95
N ILE A 16 12.42 -0.09 42.17
CA ILE A 16 12.29 1.30 41.75
C ILE A 16 13.09 2.17 42.71
N VAL A 17 14.00 2.97 42.18
CA VAL A 17 14.71 4.01 42.92
C VAL A 17 14.02 5.34 42.62
N THR A 18 13.32 5.88 43.62
CA THR A 18 12.62 7.16 43.50
C THR A 18 13.59 8.32 43.43
N CYS A 19 13.35 9.28 42.55
CA CYS A 19 14.11 10.53 42.50
C CYS A 19 13.33 11.68 43.15
N ALA A 20 13.99 12.84 43.30
CA ALA A 20 13.33 14.05 43.75
C ALA A 20 12.15 14.43 42.82
N ASP A 21 11.12 15.04 43.40
CA ASP A 21 9.95 15.50 42.65
C ASP A 21 10.36 16.46 41.55
N ASN A 22 9.98 16.13 40.31
CA ASN A 22 10.17 16.98 39.15
C ASN A 22 8.80 17.35 38.57
N LYS A 23 8.52 18.66 38.53
CA LYS A 23 7.21 19.15 38.08
C LYS A 23 7.08 18.98 36.57
N PRO A 24 6.02 18.29 36.09
CA PRO A 24 5.77 18.21 34.66
C PRO A 24 5.38 19.58 34.11
N LEU A 25 5.59 19.76 32.82
CA LEU A 25 5.05 20.90 32.09
C LEU A 25 3.66 20.56 31.57
N ASN A 26 2.67 21.38 31.87
CA ASN A 26 1.28 21.15 31.48
C ASN A 26 0.82 22.23 30.50
N GLU A 27 0.27 21.81 29.36
CA GLU A 27 -0.35 22.66 28.33
C GLU A 27 0.45 23.94 27.98
N PRO A 28 1.73 23.80 27.58
CA PRO A 28 2.48 24.95 27.10
C PRO A 28 1.80 25.56 25.86
N PRO A 29 1.67 26.89 25.78
CA PRO A 29 1.09 27.56 24.62
C PRO A 29 1.82 27.21 23.32
N CYS A 30 1.08 27.14 22.21
CA CYS A 30 1.61 26.71 20.92
C CYS A 30 1.72 27.85 19.90
N SER A 31 2.59 27.64 18.92
CA SER A 31 2.86 28.52 17.79
C SER A 31 3.29 27.67 16.58
N TYR A 32 3.70 28.31 15.48
CA TYR A 32 4.26 27.62 14.33
C TYR A 32 5.79 27.53 14.43
N VAL A 33 6.36 26.43 13.92
CA VAL A 33 7.80 26.20 13.82
C VAL A 33 8.50 27.39 13.15
N VAL A 34 7.99 27.85 12.01
CA VAL A 34 8.55 29.02 11.30
C VAL A 34 8.58 30.28 12.17
N THR A 35 7.53 30.53 12.96
CA THR A 35 7.45 31.69 13.86
C THR A 35 8.48 31.58 14.98
N GLN A 36 8.64 30.40 15.58
CA GLN A 36 9.64 30.20 16.63
C GLN A 36 11.07 30.25 16.08
N ASN A 37 11.29 29.76 14.87
CA ASN A 37 12.59 29.85 14.21
C ASN A 37 13.01 31.30 13.95
N GLN A 38 12.08 32.16 13.52
CA GLN A 38 12.35 33.59 13.27
C GLN A 38 12.82 34.35 14.52
N LYS A 39 12.52 33.84 15.73
CA LYS A 39 13.01 34.43 16.97
C LYS A 39 14.51 34.18 17.20
N GLY A 40 15.11 33.21 16.50
CA GLY A 40 16.53 32.88 16.64
C GLY A 40 16.92 32.30 18.01
N LEU A 41 15.95 31.78 18.78
CA LEU A 41 16.15 31.25 20.12
C LEU A 41 16.52 29.76 20.14
N ILE A 42 16.13 29.01 19.11
CA ILE A 42 16.43 27.58 18.93
C ILE A 42 17.51 27.47 17.86
N GLN A 43 18.60 26.76 18.15
CA GLN A 43 19.70 26.58 17.20
C GLN A 43 19.36 25.48 16.17
N PRO A 44 19.87 25.57 14.93
CA PRO A 44 19.58 24.57 13.90
C PRO A 44 19.97 23.13 14.26
N ASP A 45 20.96 22.95 15.12
CA ASP A 45 21.48 21.68 15.62
C ASP A 45 20.82 21.21 16.92
N ASP A 46 19.94 22.01 17.54
CA ASP A 46 19.23 21.59 18.75
C ASP A 46 18.35 20.36 18.45
N ALA A 47 18.46 19.37 19.33
CA ALA A 47 17.68 18.15 19.23
C ALA A 47 16.19 18.40 19.55
N VAL A 48 15.33 17.84 18.71
CA VAL A 48 13.87 17.91 18.85
C VAL A 48 13.26 16.53 18.75
N VAL A 49 12.19 16.29 19.51
CA VAL A 49 11.24 15.22 19.19
C VAL A 49 10.21 15.79 18.23
N ALA A 50 10.07 15.16 17.06
CA ALA A 50 9.10 15.52 16.05
C ALA A 50 8.05 14.42 15.94
N TRP A 51 6.77 14.78 15.95
CA TRP A 51 5.67 13.83 15.74
C TRP A 51 4.97 14.09 14.40
N LEU A 52 4.48 13.01 13.80
CA LEU A 52 3.84 13.02 12.50
C LEU A 52 2.31 12.99 12.65
N ARG A 53 1.60 13.80 11.86
CA ARG A 53 0.13 13.78 11.79
C ARG A 53 -0.37 14.19 10.40
N ALA A 54 -0.75 13.20 9.60
CA ALA A 54 -1.26 13.38 8.24
C ALA A 54 -0.38 14.32 7.38
N LYS A 55 -0.97 14.90 6.34
CA LYS A 55 -0.23 15.62 5.30
C LYS A 55 0.51 16.88 5.79
N HIS A 56 0.06 17.56 6.85
CA HIS A 56 0.62 18.86 7.29
C HIS A 56 0.58 19.19 8.81
N ASN A 57 0.17 18.29 9.72
CA ASN A 57 -0.23 18.68 11.10
C ASN A 57 0.60 18.08 12.24
N GLY A 58 1.83 17.67 11.96
CA GLY A 58 2.79 17.25 13.00
C GLY A 58 3.28 18.44 13.84
N GLY A 59 4.34 18.20 14.61
CA GLY A 59 5.02 19.27 15.33
C GLY A 59 6.36 18.84 15.89
N ALA A 60 7.07 19.78 16.52
CA ALA A 60 8.36 19.53 17.13
C ALA A 60 8.49 20.21 18.49
N VAL A 61 9.09 19.48 19.44
CA VAL A 61 9.43 19.98 20.78
C VAL A 61 10.96 20.06 20.92
N PRO A 62 11.53 21.28 21.01
CA PRO A 62 12.94 21.45 21.35
C PRO A 62 13.25 20.90 22.75
N ILE A 63 14.13 19.90 22.82
CA ILE A 63 14.35 19.13 24.06
C ILE A 63 14.89 20.04 25.16
N ARG A 64 15.89 20.87 24.86
CA ARG A 64 16.54 21.75 25.84
C ARG A 64 15.61 22.79 26.47
N HIS A 65 14.55 23.18 25.77
CA HIS A 65 13.63 24.22 26.24
C HIS A 65 12.45 23.66 27.04
N PHE A 66 11.96 22.47 26.66
CA PHE A 66 10.67 21.97 27.18
C PHE A 66 10.75 20.61 27.87
N LEU A 67 11.77 19.79 27.59
CA LEU A 67 11.88 18.43 28.12
C LEU A 67 13.08 18.23 29.04
N ALA A 68 14.21 18.90 28.80
CA ALA A 68 15.46 18.68 29.53
C ALA A 68 15.34 18.98 31.03
N GLY A 69 14.55 20.00 31.41
CA GLY A 69 14.20 20.24 32.81
C GLY A 69 13.04 19.35 33.28
N PRO A 70 11.80 19.55 32.78
CA PRO A 70 10.60 18.91 33.32
C PRO A 70 10.50 17.39 33.15
N ARG A 71 11.21 16.83 32.16
CA ARG A 71 11.16 15.41 31.70
C ARG A 71 9.81 14.93 31.18
N VAL A 72 8.72 15.50 31.63
CA VAL A 72 7.35 15.14 31.28
C VAL A 72 6.59 16.36 30.79
N ILE A 73 5.91 16.23 29.64
CA ILE A 73 4.93 17.20 29.16
C ILE A 73 3.57 16.51 29.09
N ASN A 74 2.56 17.03 29.81
CA ASN A 74 1.17 16.65 29.65
C ASN A 74 0.47 17.70 28.78
N ASP A 75 0.03 17.32 27.59
CA ASP A 75 -0.53 18.29 26.64
C ASP A 75 -1.59 17.68 25.71
N THR A 76 -2.37 18.56 25.11
CA THR A 76 -3.41 18.26 24.12
C THR A 76 -2.85 17.66 22.83
N TYR A 77 -1.61 17.98 22.44
CA TYR A 77 -0.95 17.39 21.27
C TYR A 77 -0.39 15.99 21.54
N GLY A 78 -0.04 15.70 22.79
CA GLY A 78 0.53 14.42 23.18
C GLY A 78 1.12 14.44 24.58
N LEU A 79 1.45 13.25 25.07
CA LEU A 79 2.18 13.03 26.31
C LEU A 79 3.62 12.66 25.98
N PHE A 80 4.59 13.45 26.45
CA PHE A 80 6.00 13.29 26.10
C PHE A 80 6.85 12.99 27.32
N PHE A 81 7.70 11.97 27.21
CA PHE A 81 8.63 11.54 28.25
C PHE A 81 10.06 11.58 27.72
N TYR A 82 10.94 12.32 28.39
CA TYR A 82 12.36 12.38 28.07
C TYR A 82 13.21 11.72 29.15
N ASP A 83 13.88 10.64 28.78
CA ASP A 83 14.85 9.93 29.61
C ASP A 83 16.28 10.14 29.03
N PRO A 84 17.11 11.00 29.64
CA PRO A 84 18.48 11.24 29.18
C PRO A 84 19.40 10.03 29.40
N ASP A 85 19.14 9.25 30.45
CA ASP A 85 19.91 8.06 30.82
C ASP A 85 19.67 6.94 29.81
N GLY A 86 18.40 6.66 29.54
CA GLY A 86 17.96 5.74 28.49
C GLY A 86 18.16 6.29 27.08
N GLY A 87 18.42 7.60 26.93
CA GLY A 87 18.72 8.25 25.66
C GLY A 87 17.54 8.28 24.68
N PHE A 88 16.32 8.50 25.16
CA PHE A 88 15.12 8.50 24.34
C PHE A 88 14.13 9.61 24.70
N VAL A 89 13.32 9.98 23.71
CA VAL A 89 12.05 10.69 23.94
C VAL A 89 10.92 9.80 23.45
N ALA A 90 9.96 9.49 24.31
CA ALA A 90 8.77 8.74 23.95
C ALA A 90 7.57 9.69 23.85
N ALA A 91 6.76 9.55 22.79
CA ALA A 91 5.54 10.31 22.58
C ALA A 91 4.32 9.37 22.56
N TYR A 92 3.30 9.73 23.31
CA TYR A 92 2.04 9.00 23.44
C TYR A 92 0.85 9.91 23.15
N GLU A 93 -0.29 9.29 22.85
CA GLU A 93 -1.55 10.01 22.71
C GLU A 93 -1.85 10.85 23.95
N LYS A 94 -2.60 11.95 23.72
CA LYS A 94 -2.89 12.94 24.75
C LYS A 94 -3.40 12.28 26.05
N ALA A 95 -2.75 12.61 27.15
CA ALA A 95 -3.16 12.22 28.49
C ALA A 95 -2.52 13.17 29.51
N TYR A 96 -3.08 13.19 30.71
CA TYR A 96 -2.72 14.13 31.78
C TYR A 96 -2.42 13.40 33.09
N GLY A 97 -1.85 14.14 34.05
CA GLY A 97 -1.62 13.64 35.40
C GLY A 97 -0.36 12.81 35.56
N TYR A 98 0.57 12.83 34.59
CA TYR A 98 1.84 12.10 34.68
C TYR A 98 2.96 13.00 35.18
N GLN A 99 3.82 12.42 36.03
CA GLN A 99 5.03 13.05 36.52
C GLN A 99 6.15 12.02 36.67
N LEU A 100 7.40 12.49 36.62
CA LEU A 100 8.56 11.65 36.91
C LEU A 100 8.46 11.09 38.34
N HIS A 101 8.70 9.79 38.50
CA HIS A 101 8.68 9.11 39.79
C HIS A 101 10.06 8.55 40.19
N GLY A 102 10.81 8.02 39.24
CA GLY A 102 12.10 7.40 39.51
C GLY A 102 12.59 6.56 38.35
N TYR A 103 13.42 5.56 38.66
CA TYR A 103 14.02 4.67 37.68
C TYR A 103 13.90 3.22 38.09
N ARG A 104 13.77 2.33 37.10
CA ARG A 104 13.76 0.87 37.26
C ARG A 104 14.61 0.26 36.17
N ASN A 105 15.60 -0.54 36.53
CA ASN A 105 16.57 -1.10 35.58
C ASN A 105 17.27 -0.02 34.72
N GLY A 106 17.46 1.17 35.28
CA GLY A 106 18.01 2.33 34.56
C GLY A 106 17.04 3.07 33.64
N VAL A 107 15.78 2.63 33.51
CA VAL A 107 14.75 3.24 32.67
C VAL A 107 13.81 4.11 33.52
N MET A 108 13.51 5.31 33.02
CA MET A 108 12.60 6.24 33.68
C MET A 108 11.20 5.63 33.90
N VAL A 109 10.67 5.82 35.11
CA VAL A 109 9.33 5.45 35.53
C VAL A 109 8.56 6.73 35.85
N VAL A 110 7.35 6.83 35.32
CA VAL A 110 6.42 7.92 35.60
C VAL A 110 5.26 7.42 36.45
N ARG A 111 4.73 8.30 37.29
CA ARG A 111 3.53 8.04 38.09
C ARG A 111 2.38 8.87 37.55
N HIS A 112 1.22 8.23 37.37
CA HIS A 112 -0.04 8.88 37.10
C HIS A 112 -0.75 9.26 38.41
N GLU A 113 -1.66 10.24 38.38
CA GLU A 113 -2.42 10.73 39.54
C GLU A 113 -3.24 9.66 40.27
N ASP A 114 -3.67 8.61 39.56
CA ASP A 114 -4.34 7.44 40.15
C ASP A 114 -3.39 6.50 40.92
N GLY A 115 -2.10 6.84 40.97
CA GLY A 115 -1.05 6.07 41.62
C GLY A 115 -0.39 5.01 40.74
N THR A 116 -0.87 4.77 39.51
CA THR A 116 -0.26 3.80 38.59
C THR A 116 1.13 4.25 38.18
N LEU A 117 2.09 3.33 38.23
CA LEU A 117 3.44 3.51 37.72
C LEU A 117 3.53 2.96 36.29
N PHE A 118 4.14 3.71 35.38
CA PHE A 118 4.33 3.33 33.98
C PHE A 118 5.81 3.37 33.62
N SER A 119 6.26 2.41 32.79
CA SER A 119 7.56 2.52 32.12
C SER A 119 7.48 3.65 31.09
N ALA A 120 8.34 4.66 31.21
CA ALA A 120 8.35 5.78 30.28
C ALA A 120 8.80 5.36 28.88
N LEU A 121 9.58 4.30 28.77
CA LEU A 121 10.01 3.77 27.48
C LEU A 121 8.84 3.10 26.76
N THR A 122 8.11 2.19 27.43
CA THR A 122 7.13 1.32 26.77
C THR A 122 5.69 1.83 26.85
N GLY A 123 5.39 2.70 27.82
CA GLY A 123 4.04 3.14 28.13
C GLY A 123 3.21 2.09 28.87
N LEU A 124 3.82 0.97 29.29
CA LEU A 124 3.13 -0.10 30.01
C LEU A 124 2.96 0.26 31.49
N GLY A 125 1.75 0.10 32.02
CA GLY A 125 1.45 0.17 33.45
C GLY A 125 2.05 -1.02 34.18
N ILE A 126 3.00 -0.76 35.07
CA ILE A 126 3.80 -1.80 35.74
C ILE A 126 3.26 -2.14 37.13
N GLU A 127 2.68 -1.16 37.82
CA GLU A 127 2.12 -1.29 39.16
C GLU A 127 0.96 -0.29 39.34
N GLY A 128 -0.04 -0.65 40.15
CA GLY A 128 -1.20 0.20 40.44
C GLY A 128 -2.45 -0.15 39.62
N PRO A 129 -3.50 0.70 39.70
CA PRO A 129 -4.83 0.41 39.16
C PRO A 129 -4.88 0.04 37.67
N ARG A 130 -3.97 0.60 36.85
CA ARG A 130 -3.91 0.35 35.41
C ARG A 130 -2.77 -0.59 34.99
N LYS A 131 -2.34 -1.50 35.88
CA LYS A 131 -1.31 -2.51 35.55
C LYS A 131 -1.70 -3.31 34.29
N GLY A 132 -0.75 -3.48 33.37
CA GLY A 132 -0.94 -4.17 32.10
C GLY A 132 -1.53 -3.31 30.98
N HIS A 133 -2.05 -2.12 31.29
CA HIS A 133 -2.53 -1.18 30.29
C HIS A 133 -1.35 -0.49 29.61
N SER A 134 -1.39 -0.34 28.28
CA SER A 134 -0.36 0.37 27.52
C SER A 134 -0.88 1.69 26.99
N LEU A 135 -0.08 2.75 27.14
CA LEU A 135 -0.33 4.03 26.50
C LEU A 135 -0.15 3.90 24.97
N PRO A 136 -1.09 4.37 24.15
CA PRO A 136 -0.94 4.36 22.69
C PRO A 136 0.15 5.33 22.26
N ARG A 137 1.10 4.88 21.43
CA ARG A 137 2.19 5.74 20.92
C ARG A 137 1.74 6.60 19.76
N ILE A 138 2.37 7.76 19.64
CA ILE A 138 2.32 8.60 18.43
C ILE A 138 3.55 8.33 17.57
N ALA A 139 3.36 8.29 16.25
CA ALA A 139 4.44 8.27 15.27
C ALA A 139 5.38 9.46 15.48
N SER A 140 6.59 9.21 15.97
CA SER A 140 7.54 10.24 16.37
C SER A 140 8.98 9.82 16.15
N MET A 141 9.85 10.80 15.94
CA MET A 141 11.29 10.62 15.74
C MET A 141 12.08 11.71 16.45
N THR A 142 13.34 11.44 16.76
CA THR A 142 14.28 12.48 17.19
C THR A 142 15.08 12.97 15.99
N THR A 143 15.19 14.28 15.83
CA THR A 143 15.98 14.94 14.77
C THR A 143 16.49 16.30 15.25
N THR A 144 17.05 17.11 14.34
CA THR A 144 17.46 18.48 14.67
C THR A 144 16.43 19.49 14.19
N TRP A 145 16.34 20.62 14.89
CA TRP A 145 15.42 21.72 14.57
C TRP A 145 15.54 22.19 13.12
N GLY A 146 16.77 22.43 12.66
CA GLY A 146 17.04 22.90 11.31
C GLY A 146 16.60 21.89 10.25
N HIS A 147 16.82 20.59 10.48
CA HIS A 147 16.37 19.56 9.54
C HIS A 147 14.83 19.45 9.48
N TRP A 148 14.18 19.50 10.65
CA TRP A 148 12.72 19.47 10.71
C TRP A 148 12.09 20.69 10.02
N MET A 149 12.66 21.87 10.23
CA MET A 149 12.20 23.11 9.62
C MET A 149 12.25 23.06 8.08
N LEU A 150 13.27 22.41 7.49
CA LEU A 150 13.36 22.25 6.03
C LEU A 150 12.20 21.44 5.44
N LEU A 151 11.63 20.52 6.23
CA LEU A 151 10.58 19.60 5.78
C LEU A 151 9.17 20.06 6.19
N HIS A 152 9.04 20.69 7.36
CA HIS A 152 7.76 20.98 8.01
C HIS A 152 7.71 22.37 8.66
N PRO A 153 7.96 23.47 7.91
CA PRO A 153 8.02 24.82 8.49
C PRO A 153 6.67 25.30 9.08
N GLU A 154 5.56 24.76 8.59
CA GLU A 154 4.19 25.10 9.04
C GLU A 154 3.69 24.23 10.20
N SER A 155 4.51 23.29 10.69
CA SER A 155 4.13 22.43 11.81
C SER A 155 4.09 23.17 13.15
N THR A 156 3.49 22.56 14.16
CA THR A 156 3.34 23.16 15.50
C THR A 156 4.64 23.08 16.30
N ALA A 157 4.95 24.14 17.05
CA ALA A 157 5.95 24.15 18.13
C ALA A 157 5.39 24.86 19.36
N TYR A 158 6.02 24.73 20.52
CA TYR A 158 5.64 25.51 21.70
C TYR A 158 6.20 26.93 21.64
N ASP A 159 5.43 27.89 22.15
CA ASP A 159 5.78 29.30 22.11
C ASP A 159 6.83 29.62 23.18
N LEU A 160 8.02 30.03 22.73
CA LEU A 160 9.10 30.49 23.60
C LEU A 160 8.88 31.89 24.15
N PHE A 161 7.84 32.62 23.71
CA PHE A 161 7.61 34.02 24.05
C PHE A 161 8.86 34.88 23.75
N ASP A 162 9.45 35.50 24.77
CA ASP A 162 10.67 36.30 24.73
C ASP A 162 11.94 35.50 25.11
N GLY A 163 11.83 34.17 25.25
CA GLY A 163 12.90 33.28 25.68
C GLY A 163 13.13 33.22 27.18
N LYS A 164 12.38 34.00 28.00
CA LYS A 164 12.58 34.04 29.46
C LYS A 164 11.64 33.11 30.22
N ARG A 165 10.47 32.78 29.64
CA ARG A 165 9.48 31.90 30.29
C ARG A 165 9.96 30.45 30.39
N TYR A 166 10.66 29.97 29.37
CA TYR A 166 11.18 28.61 29.27
C TYR A 166 12.70 28.68 29.11
N PRO A 167 13.47 28.59 30.21
CA PRO A 167 14.93 28.69 30.16
C PRO A 167 15.53 27.49 29.43
N ILE A 168 16.66 27.72 28.77
CA ILE A 168 17.45 26.65 28.14
C ILE A 168 18.10 25.82 29.24
N VAL A 169 17.87 24.51 29.20
CA VAL A 169 18.52 23.54 30.07
C VAL A 169 19.43 22.66 29.21
N ASP A 170 20.69 22.55 29.60
CA ASP A 170 21.64 21.68 28.91
C ASP A 170 21.24 20.21 29.06
N LEU A 171 21.51 19.43 28.01
CA LEU A 171 21.27 17.99 28.06
C LEU A 171 22.25 17.36 29.06
N PRO A 172 21.79 16.50 29.99
CA PRO A 172 22.68 15.86 30.95
C PRO A 172 23.79 15.07 30.26
N SER A 173 25.04 15.33 30.64
CA SER A 173 26.21 14.59 30.17
C SER A 173 26.50 13.35 31.01
N GLU A 174 26.11 13.39 32.29
CA GLU A 174 26.32 12.32 33.25
C GLU A 174 25.01 11.59 33.56
N PRO A 175 25.07 10.27 33.82
CA PRO A 175 23.90 9.52 34.20
C PRO A 175 23.40 9.91 35.59
N THR A 176 22.09 9.89 35.77
CA THR A 176 21.45 10.21 37.05
C THR A 176 21.77 9.12 38.08
N THR A 177 22.09 9.51 39.32
CA THR A 177 22.42 8.58 40.42
C THR A 177 21.37 7.49 40.60
N GLU A 178 20.08 7.85 40.60
CA GLU A 178 18.96 6.92 40.76
C GLU A 178 18.84 5.96 39.56
N SER A 179 19.10 6.45 38.34
CA SER A 179 19.20 5.58 37.16
C SER A 179 20.29 4.54 37.37
N VAL A 180 21.50 4.95 37.75
CA VAL A 180 22.63 4.04 37.99
C VAL A 180 22.32 3.03 39.10
N GLN A 181 21.77 3.49 40.23
CA GLN A 181 21.43 2.62 41.37
C GLN A 181 20.35 1.59 41.04
N SER A 182 19.43 1.93 40.13
CA SER A 182 18.35 1.01 39.73
C SER A 182 18.75 -0.04 38.69
N ARG A 183 19.96 0.04 38.10
CA ARG A 183 20.41 -0.87 37.04
C ARG A 183 20.73 -2.26 37.60
N GLY A 184 20.27 -3.30 36.91
CA GLY A 184 20.75 -4.67 37.08
C GLY A 184 21.92 -4.99 36.15
N GLU A 185 22.18 -6.28 35.91
CA GLU A 185 23.12 -6.69 34.87
C GLU A 185 22.59 -6.27 33.50
N VAL A 186 23.37 -5.46 32.78
CA VAL A 186 23.03 -5.04 31.42
C VAL A 186 23.30 -6.20 30.46
N ASP A 187 22.38 -6.41 29.52
CA ASP A 187 22.52 -7.43 28.49
C ASP A 187 23.82 -7.24 27.69
N SER A 188 24.69 -8.24 27.74
CA SER A 188 26.04 -8.18 27.18
C SER A 188 26.11 -8.33 25.66
N ARG A 189 24.98 -8.57 24.97
CA ARG A 189 24.95 -8.67 23.50
C ARG A 189 25.45 -7.39 22.83
N LEU A 190 25.23 -6.23 23.45
CA LEU A 190 25.76 -4.94 23.00
C LEU A 190 26.28 -4.13 24.21
N PRO A 191 27.26 -3.24 24.02
CA PRO A 191 27.63 -2.28 25.06
C PRO A 191 26.43 -1.46 25.55
N ALA A 192 26.34 -1.21 26.85
CA ALA A 192 25.19 -0.54 27.49
C ALA A 192 24.79 0.79 26.81
N GLY A 193 25.79 1.58 26.41
CA GLY A 193 25.59 2.89 25.77
C GLY A 193 25.29 2.85 24.27
N THR A 194 25.28 1.66 23.64
CA THR A 194 25.07 1.52 22.19
C THR A 194 23.72 2.11 21.80
N ARG A 195 23.67 2.99 20.82
CA ARG A 195 22.40 3.51 20.31
C ARG A 195 21.73 2.47 19.43
N VAL A 196 20.44 2.23 19.69
CA VAL A 196 19.62 1.31 18.93
C VAL A 196 18.31 1.97 18.51
N LEU A 197 17.77 1.57 17.36
CA LEU A 197 16.35 1.75 17.07
C LEU A 197 15.63 0.45 17.46
N GLY A 198 14.84 0.50 18.52
CA GLY A 198 13.97 -0.59 18.91
C GLY A 198 12.71 -0.58 18.07
N VAL A 199 12.35 -1.72 17.47
CA VAL A 199 11.18 -1.91 16.59
C VAL A 199 10.26 -2.97 17.19
N SER A 200 8.95 -2.70 17.22
CA SER A 200 7.93 -3.65 17.70
C SER A 200 6.84 -3.85 16.64
N VAL A 201 6.60 -5.09 16.22
CA VAL A 201 5.55 -5.46 15.25
C VAL A 201 4.91 -6.77 15.68
N ASN A 202 3.58 -6.81 15.81
CA ASN A 202 2.80 -8.02 16.13
C ASN A 202 3.37 -8.85 17.29
N GLY A 203 3.85 -8.18 18.34
CA GLY A 203 4.44 -8.82 19.53
C GLY A 203 5.90 -9.27 19.39
N GLU A 204 6.50 -9.22 18.18
CA GLU A 204 7.93 -9.41 17.99
C GLU A 204 8.70 -8.09 18.13
N ARG A 205 9.88 -8.17 18.75
CA ARG A 205 10.75 -7.02 19.01
C ARG A 205 12.13 -7.22 18.43
N MET A 206 12.68 -6.20 17.81
CA MET A 206 14.04 -6.21 17.26
C MET A 206 14.75 -4.88 17.52
N ALA A 207 16.01 -4.94 17.96
CA ALA A 207 16.90 -3.79 18.05
C ALA A 207 17.81 -3.70 16.82
N PHE A 208 17.88 -2.51 16.22
CA PHE A 208 18.82 -2.18 15.15
C PHE A 208 19.94 -1.30 15.71
N PRO A 209 21.18 -1.81 15.83
CA PRO A 209 22.33 -0.99 16.24
C PRO A 209 22.57 0.16 15.25
N LEU A 210 22.78 1.37 15.77
CA LEU A 210 22.97 2.59 14.99
C LEU A 210 24.43 3.08 14.98
N ASP A 211 25.22 2.65 15.96
CA ASP A 211 26.62 3.04 16.06
C ASP A 211 27.46 2.36 14.98
N GLY A 212 28.40 3.12 14.40
CA GLY A 212 29.25 2.64 13.30
C GLY A 212 28.59 2.64 11.92
N LEU A 213 27.30 2.99 11.81
CA LEU A 213 26.66 3.19 10.50
C LEU A 213 27.29 4.37 9.74
N PRO A 214 27.39 4.32 8.41
CA PRO A 214 27.81 5.46 7.60
C PRO A 214 26.83 6.63 7.75
N GLU A 215 27.20 7.81 7.20
CA GLU A 215 26.36 9.03 7.24
C GLU A 215 24.91 8.78 6.84
N ARG A 216 24.68 7.90 5.87
CA ARG A 216 23.36 7.51 5.38
C ARG A 216 23.32 5.98 5.31
N ALA A 217 22.32 5.36 5.92
CA ALA A 217 22.17 3.91 5.85
C ALA A 217 20.71 3.48 5.71
N VAL A 218 20.53 2.32 5.10
CA VAL A 218 19.25 1.60 5.03
C VAL A 218 19.48 0.20 5.57
N LEU A 219 18.84 -0.14 6.69
CA LEU A 219 18.83 -1.49 7.24
C LEU A 219 17.49 -2.15 6.97
N ARG A 220 17.45 -3.48 6.87
CA ARG A 220 16.22 -4.21 6.55
C ARG A 220 16.16 -5.52 7.29
N ASP A 221 14.99 -5.85 7.81
CA ASP A 221 14.74 -7.15 8.40
C ASP A 221 13.25 -7.50 8.37
N LYS A 222 12.92 -8.74 8.76
CA LYS A 222 11.55 -9.17 8.99
C LYS A 222 11.25 -9.18 10.49
N VAL A 223 10.26 -8.40 10.89
CA VAL A 223 9.82 -8.30 12.29
C VAL A 223 8.31 -8.52 12.34
N GLY A 224 7.85 -9.51 13.11
CA GLY A 224 6.41 -9.76 13.28
C GLY A 224 5.65 -10.01 11.98
N GLY A 225 6.31 -10.63 10.98
CA GLY A 225 5.74 -10.88 9.65
C GLY A 225 5.79 -9.69 8.68
N TRP A 226 6.18 -8.50 9.11
CA TRP A 226 6.38 -7.35 8.22
C TRP A 226 7.83 -7.28 7.73
N THR A 227 8.03 -6.92 6.46
CA THR A 227 9.33 -6.42 6.01
C THR A 227 9.47 -4.99 6.51
N VAL A 228 10.42 -4.76 7.41
CA VAL A 228 10.75 -3.45 7.98
C VAL A 228 12.00 -2.92 7.31
N VAL A 229 12.00 -1.63 7.01
CA VAL A 229 13.18 -0.87 6.62
C VAL A 229 13.46 0.19 7.66
N VAL A 230 14.73 0.36 8.04
CA VAL A 230 15.19 1.44 8.91
C VAL A 230 15.98 2.42 8.07
N PHE A 231 15.57 3.69 8.10
CA PHE A 231 16.31 4.80 7.55
C PHE A 231 17.18 5.42 8.64
N TRP A 232 18.46 5.63 8.35
CA TRP A 232 19.43 6.27 9.24
C TRP A 232 20.11 7.45 8.56
N TYR A 233 20.02 8.62 9.19
CA TYR A 233 20.75 9.82 8.80
C TYR A 233 21.62 10.32 9.95
N GLY A 234 22.93 10.10 9.81
CA GLY A 234 23.96 10.40 10.79
C GLY A 234 24.06 11.88 11.20
N PRO A 235 24.00 12.86 10.29
CA PRO A 235 24.16 14.28 10.63
C PRO A 235 23.12 14.82 11.62
N THR A 236 21.92 14.23 11.65
CA THR A 236 20.86 14.57 12.62
C THR A 236 20.63 13.48 13.66
N HIS A 237 21.45 12.42 13.61
CA HIS A 237 21.31 11.19 14.38
C HIS A 237 19.90 10.58 14.36
N THR A 238 19.19 10.71 13.23
CA THR A 238 17.79 10.30 13.11
C THR A 238 17.68 8.89 12.56
N ALA A 239 16.97 8.02 13.29
CA ALA A 239 16.57 6.69 12.84
C ALA A 239 15.04 6.54 12.84
N VAL A 240 14.47 5.98 11.77
CA VAL A 240 13.02 5.74 11.66
C VAL A 240 12.76 4.41 10.97
N ALA A 241 11.79 3.63 11.47
CA ALA A 241 11.35 2.40 10.84
C ALA A 241 10.07 2.60 10.03
N TRP A 242 10.04 2.01 8.83
CA TRP A 242 8.90 2.00 7.93
C TRP A 242 8.58 0.58 7.50
N ARG A 243 7.32 0.33 7.17
CA ARG A 243 6.97 -0.90 6.46
C ARG A 243 7.48 -0.75 5.05
N ALA A 244 8.30 -1.69 4.60
CA ALA A 244 8.85 -1.69 3.25
C ALA A 244 7.83 -2.19 2.20
N VAL A 245 6.53 -2.00 2.45
CA VAL A 245 5.46 -2.41 1.57
C VAL A 245 4.44 -1.28 1.50
N GLN A 246 4.17 -0.79 0.30
CA GLN A 246 3.12 0.20 0.03
C GLN A 246 2.16 -0.41 -0.98
N ASP A 247 0.85 -0.43 -0.69
CA ASP A 247 -0.17 -1.01 -1.58
C ASP A 247 0.16 -2.41 -2.12
N GLY A 248 0.66 -3.29 -1.24
CA GLY A 248 1.05 -4.66 -1.60
C GLY A 248 2.39 -4.78 -2.35
N VAL A 249 3.07 -3.67 -2.65
CA VAL A 249 4.36 -3.64 -3.34
C VAL A 249 5.50 -3.61 -2.34
N LEU A 250 6.38 -4.61 -2.37
CA LEU A 250 7.65 -4.54 -1.67
C LEU A 250 8.53 -3.42 -2.27
N LEU A 251 8.98 -2.48 -1.44
CA LEU A 251 9.85 -1.37 -1.82
C LEU A 251 11.32 -1.72 -1.48
N ASP A 252 12.19 -1.63 -2.48
CA ASP A 252 13.63 -1.94 -2.36
C ASP A 252 14.46 -0.66 -2.18
N PHE A 253 14.39 -0.06 -0.99
CA PHE A 253 15.16 1.13 -0.55
C PHE A 253 16.70 1.04 -0.54
N HIS A 254 17.39 1.93 -1.21
CA HIS A 254 18.83 2.13 -1.11
C HIS A 254 19.12 3.59 -0.80
N VAL A 255 20.32 3.84 -0.28
CA VAL A 255 20.84 5.19 -0.17
C VAL A 255 21.11 5.73 -1.57
N ASP A 256 20.62 6.93 -1.85
CA ASP A 256 21.02 7.70 -3.02
C ASP A 256 22.18 8.64 -2.62
N PRO A 257 23.42 8.35 -3.08
CA PRO A 257 24.60 9.10 -2.66
C PRO A 257 24.60 10.56 -3.13
N ILE A 258 23.88 10.88 -4.20
CA ILE A 258 23.76 12.25 -4.73
C ILE A 258 22.46 12.95 -4.31
N GLY A 259 21.62 12.27 -3.53
CA GLY A 259 20.34 12.81 -3.05
C GLY A 259 20.52 13.94 -2.03
N PRO A 260 19.54 14.87 -1.94
CA PRO A 260 19.56 15.92 -0.93
C PRO A 260 19.45 15.34 0.48
N ALA A 261 19.99 16.06 1.46
CA ALA A 261 19.92 15.70 2.88
C ALA A 261 18.48 15.43 3.37
N THR A 262 17.50 16.15 2.82
CA THR A 262 16.07 16.04 3.17
C THR A 262 15.40 14.76 2.65
N ALA A 263 15.99 14.09 1.65
CA ALA A 263 15.44 12.87 1.07
C ALA A 263 16.54 11.97 0.44
N PRO A 264 17.40 11.36 1.28
CA PRO A 264 18.59 10.64 0.83
C PRO A 264 18.30 9.19 0.41
N TYR A 265 17.05 8.72 0.46
CA TYR A 265 16.69 7.34 0.16
C TYR A 265 15.90 7.25 -1.13
N LYS A 266 16.15 6.21 -1.93
CA LYS A 266 15.34 5.87 -3.08
C LYS A 266 14.96 4.40 -3.05
N ASP A 267 13.84 4.00 -3.61
CA ASP A 267 13.57 2.57 -3.84
C ASP A 267 13.81 2.19 -5.31
N ARG A 268 14.35 0.99 -5.55
CA ARG A 268 14.67 0.52 -6.92
C ARG A 268 13.43 0.21 -7.75
N ASN A 269 12.32 -0.11 -7.11
CA ASN A 269 11.13 -0.63 -7.78
C ASN A 269 10.27 0.47 -8.38
N THR A 270 10.22 1.64 -7.74
CA THR A 270 9.41 2.77 -8.16
C THR A 270 10.26 4.01 -8.48
N SER A 271 11.58 3.92 -8.25
CA SER A 271 12.51 5.05 -8.33
C SER A 271 12.11 6.25 -7.48
N THR A 272 11.19 6.04 -6.52
CA THR A 272 10.68 7.11 -5.66
C THR A 272 11.75 7.51 -4.67
N ARG A 273 11.90 8.81 -4.47
CA ARG A 273 12.77 9.39 -3.45
C ARG A 273 11.98 9.66 -2.19
N TRP A 274 12.51 9.26 -1.04
CA TRP A 274 11.81 9.30 0.24
C TRP A 274 12.53 10.18 1.26
N SER A 275 11.76 11.02 1.95
CA SER A 275 12.24 11.73 3.14
C SER A 275 12.37 10.79 4.35
N LEU A 276 13.06 11.25 5.39
CA LEU A 276 13.10 10.55 6.69
C LEU A 276 11.70 10.35 7.29
N ALA A 277 10.79 11.30 7.04
CA ALA A 277 9.38 11.25 7.43
C ALA A 277 8.53 10.32 6.54
N GLY A 278 9.15 9.51 5.69
CA GLY A 278 8.45 8.49 4.90
C GLY A 278 7.61 9.06 3.77
N ARG A 279 7.88 10.30 3.31
CA ARG A 279 7.14 10.91 2.20
C ARG A 279 7.86 10.74 0.87
N GLY A 280 7.12 10.34 -0.16
CA GLY A 280 7.59 10.34 -1.54
C GLY A 280 7.72 11.77 -2.07
N ILE A 281 8.93 12.22 -2.32
CA ILE A 281 9.23 13.59 -2.78
C ILE A 281 9.26 13.68 -4.31
N ASP A 282 9.70 12.61 -4.97
CA ASP A 282 9.86 12.50 -6.42
C ASP A 282 9.75 11.03 -6.85
N GLY A 283 9.50 10.75 -8.13
CA GLY A 283 9.29 9.40 -8.68
C GLY A 283 7.83 8.94 -8.63
N LEU A 284 7.60 7.65 -8.88
CA LEU A 284 6.25 7.11 -9.15
C LEU A 284 5.28 7.18 -7.97
N LEU A 285 5.78 7.20 -6.74
CA LEU A 285 4.97 7.33 -5.52
C LEU A 285 5.11 8.73 -4.89
N ARG A 286 5.36 9.75 -5.71
CA ARG A 286 5.41 11.14 -5.24
C ARG A 286 4.09 11.54 -4.58
N GLY A 287 4.18 12.09 -3.37
CA GLY A 287 3.02 12.51 -2.56
C GLY A 287 2.51 11.44 -1.61
N GLU A 288 2.90 10.17 -1.79
CA GLU A 288 2.52 9.07 -0.91
C GLU A 288 3.32 9.08 0.41
N GLU A 289 2.76 8.42 1.42
CA GLU A 289 3.37 8.26 2.75
C GLU A 289 3.54 6.77 3.09
N LEU A 290 4.73 6.38 3.54
CA LEU A 290 5.00 5.03 4.00
C LEU A 290 4.20 4.70 5.26
N THR A 291 3.82 3.43 5.41
CA THR A 291 3.18 2.96 6.64
C THR A 291 4.18 2.97 7.80
N TRP A 292 3.85 3.72 8.85
CA TRP A 292 4.64 3.82 10.09
C TRP A 292 4.81 2.45 10.77
N VAL A 293 6.00 2.21 11.32
CA VAL A 293 6.29 1.06 12.17
C VAL A 293 6.65 1.56 13.56
N ASP A 294 5.99 1.01 14.59
CA ASP A 294 6.27 1.39 15.97
C ASP A 294 7.76 1.16 16.30
N SER A 295 8.44 2.27 16.56
CA SER A 295 9.88 2.29 16.78
C SER A 295 10.30 3.46 17.66
N ILE A 296 11.38 3.27 18.40
CA ILE A 296 11.95 4.29 19.29
C ILE A 296 13.47 4.16 19.35
N GLN A 297 14.16 5.29 19.21
CA GLN A 297 15.60 5.37 19.38
C GLN A 297 15.93 5.49 20.87
N CYS A 298 16.81 4.63 21.36
CA CYS A 298 17.24 4.60 22.76
C CYS A 298 18.63 3.97 22.89
N LYS A 299 19.20 3.97 24.10
CA LYS A 299 20.40 3.20 24.43
C LYS A 299 20.02 1.74 24.68
N TRP A 300 20.93 0.84 24.34
CA TRP A 300 20.75 -0.60 24.49
C TRP A 300 20.36 -1.00 25.91
N LEU A 301 20.98 -0.39 26.93
CA LEU A 301 20.64 -0.65 28.34
C LEU A 301 19.14 -0.50 28.63
N ALA A 302 18.48 0.49 28.01
CA ALA A 302 17.07 0.76 28.26
C ALA A 302 16.18 -0.20 27.47
N TRP A 303 16.51 -0.44 26.19
CA TRP A 303 15.76 -1.36 25.35
C TRP A 303 15.80 -2.79 25.89
N SER A 304 17.00 -3.31 26.21
CA SER A 304 17.16 -4.69 26.68
C SER A 304 16.57 -4.90 28.07
N ALA A 305 16.52 -3.86 28.91
CA ALA A 305 15.91 -3.93 30.24
C ALA A 305 14.39 -4.14 30.18
N GLU A 306 13.72 -3.52 29.20
CA GLU A 306 12.27 -3.66 29.01
C GLU A 306 11.92 -4.83 28.07
N HIS A 307 12.86 -5.23 27.19
CA HIS A 307 12.66 -6.24 26.13
C HIS A 307 13.83 -7.24 26.07
N PRO A 308 14.07 -8.05 27.12
CA PRO A 308 15.20 -8.98 27.15
C PRO A 308 15.17 -10.04 26.03
N GLU A 309 13.97 -10.41 25.56
CA GLU A 309 13.75 -11.37 24.47
C GLU A 309 14.01 -10.81 23.06
N THR A 310 14.29 -9.51 22.95
CA THR A 310 14.47 -8.82 21.66
C THR A 310 15.53 -9.48 20.79
N LYS A 311 15.29 -9.56 19.48
CA LYS A 311 16.32 -9.94 18.50
C LYS A 311 17.24 -8.75 18.26
N VAL A 312 18.50 -8.98 17.90
CA VAL A 312 19.40 -7.91 17.46
C VAL A 312 19.69 -8.10 15.97
N HIS A 313 19.42 -7.08 15.18
CA HIS A 313 19.69 -7.09 13.75
C HIS A 313 21.18 -7.35 13.50
N GLY A 314 21.48 -8.27 12.57
CA GLY A 314 22.86 -8.67 12.25
C GLY A 314 23.50 -9.67 13.22
N MET A 315 22.81 -10.09 14.29
CA MET A 315 23.26 -11.18 15.16
C MET A 315 22.30 -12.38 15.06
N GLY A 316 22.85 -13.59 14.83
CA GLY A 316 22.06 -14.84 14.78
C GLY A 316 21.29 -15.12 16.08
N LYS A 317 20.28 -16.00 16.02
CA LYS A 317 19.36 -16.31 17.15
C LYS A 317 20.14 -16.57 18.47
N PRO A 318 19.62 -16.13 19.63
CA PRO A 318 20.27 -16.37 20.91
C PRO A 318 20.31 -17.86 21.24
N SER A 319 21.51 -18.40 21.45
CA SER A 319 21.69 -19.73 22.04
C SER A 319 21.48 -19.64 23.54
N ALA A 320 20.60 -20.47 24.10
CA ALA A 320 20.57 -20.74 25.53
C ALA A 320 21.92 -21.36 25.98
N GLY A 321 22.57 -20.81 27.02
CA GLY A 321 23.83 -21.32 27.60
C GLY A 321 23.67 -22.74 28.20
N LYS A 322 24.69 -23.57 28.45
CA LYS A 322 26.14 -23.46 28.78
C LYS A 322 26.79 -24.88 28.61
N PRO A 323 28.10 -25.17 28.87
CA PRO A 323 29.33 -24.37 28.85
C PRO A 323 30.52 -25.00 28.04
N SER A 324 31.46 -24.13 27.63
CA SER A 324 32.91 -24.34 27.34
C SER A 324 33.48 -25.68 26.81
N SER A 325 34.16 -25.64 25.64
CA SER A 325 35.63 -25.84 25.55
C SER A 325 36.18 -25.70 24.11
N GLU A 326 37.13 -24.77 23.95
CA GLU A 326 38.32 -24.71 23.08
C GLU A 326 38.30 -24.85 21.54
N PRO A 327 39.32 -24.27 20.85
CA PRO A 327 39.22 -23.76 19.48
C PRO A 327 39.77 -24.72 18.42
N GLY A 328 39.12 -24.76 17.25
CA GLY A 328 39.52 -25.65 16.16
C GLY A 328 39.20 -25.12 14.77
N LYS A 329 40.21 -24.49 14.17
CA LYS A 329 40.58 -24.46 12.74
C LYS A 329 39.63 -23.84 11.71
N ALA A 330 40.22 -22.88 10.98
CA ALA A 330 39.73 -22.36 9.71
C ALA A 330 39.52 -23.48 8.68
N VAL A 331 38.41 -23.39 7.95
CA VAL A 331 38.17 -24.13 6.72
C VAL A 331 37.76 -23.13 5.65
N GLU A 332 38.51 -23.13 4.55
CA GLU A 332 38.29 -22.36 3.34
C GLU A 332 36.94 -22.66 2.67
N PRO A 333 36.39 -21.72 1.87
CA PRO A 333 35.04 -21.84 1.34
C PRO A 333 34.96 -22.91 0.24
N ALA A 334 34.02 -23.84 0.41
CA ALA A 334 33.61 -24.77 -0.63
C ALA A 334 32.83 -24.03 -1.73
N THR A 335 33.33 -24.16 -2.96
CA THR A 335 32.68 -23.79 -4.21
C THR A 335 31.25 -24.35 -4.32
N PRO A 336 30.24 -23.52 -4.63
CA PRO A 336 28.92 -24.03 -5.00
C PRO A 336 28.98 -24.59 -6.42
N THR A 337 28.81 -25.91 -6.54
CA THR A 337 28.53 -26.58 -7.81
C THR A 337 27.19 -26.12 -8.39
N ASP A 338 27.20 -25.90 -9.69
CA ASP A 338 26.12 -25.49 -10.57
C ASP A 338 24.81 -26.27 -10.40
N ALA A 339 23.71 -25.55 -10.16
CA ALA A 339 22.39 -25.85 -10.73
C ALA A 339 21.37 -24.71 -10.45
N LYS A 340 21.68 -23.47 -10.81
CA LYS A 340 20.63 -22.48 -11.14
C LYS A 340 21.10 -21.70 -12.36
N LYS A 341 20.79 -22.22 -13.55
CA LYS A 341 20.83 -21.44 -14.79
C LYS A 341 20.00 -20.18 -14.56
N ARG A 342 20.72 -19.06 -14.40
CA ARG A 342 20.21 -17.70 -14.54
C ARG A 342 19.54 -17.64 -15.92
N ARG A 343 18.20 -17.78 -15.97
CA ARG A 343 17.44 -17.48 -17.19
C ARG A 343 17.64 -16.00 -17.45
N THR A 344 18.45 -15.67 -18.44
CA THR A 344 18.45 -14.34 -19.06
C THR A 344 16.99 -14.01 -19.41
N ALA A 345 16.46 -12.91 -18.89
CA ALA A 345 15.10 -12.47 -19.18
C ALA A 345 15.00 -12.24 -20.69
N ARG A 346 14.21 -13.08 -21.37
CA ARG A 346 13.86 -12.89 -22.78
C ARG A 346 12.95 -11.66 -22.85
N GLU A 347 13.27 -10.73 -23.75
CA GLU A 347 12.39 -9.60 -24.03
C GLU A 347 11.07 -10.11 -24.63
N PRO A 348 9.90 -9.67 -24.12
CA PRO A 348 8.61 -10.12 -24.64
C PRO A 348 8.43 -9.73 -26.10
N ARG A 349 7.84 -10.63 -26.90
CA ARG A 349 7.39 -10.25 -28.25
C ARG A 349 6.24 -9.23 -28.14
N PRO A 350 6.29 -8.09 -28.84
CA PRO A 350 5.17 -7.17 -28.90
C PRO A 350 3.90 -7.86 -29.43
N PHE A 351 2.74 -7.49 -28.90
CA PHE A 351 1.47 -8.03 -29.36
C PHE A 351 1.10 -7.43 -30.73
N GLY A 352 0.95 -8.29 -31.74
CA GLY A 352 0.45 -7.92 -33.07
C GLY A 352 -1.03 -8.28 -33.23
N SER A 353 -1.30 -9.55 -33.47
CA SER A 353 -2.65 -10.11 -33.52
C SER A 353 -2.71 -11.46 -32.83
N GLY A 354 -3.89 -11.86 -32.40
CA GLY A 354 -4.05 -13.12 -31.68
C GLY A 354 -5.48 -13.62 -31.58
N ARG A 355 -5.60 -14.78 -30.94
CA ARG A 355 -6.89 -15.40 -30.59
C ARG A 355 -6.93 -15.72 -29.11
N LEU A 356 -8.00 -15.31 -28.45
CA LEU A 356 -8.31 -15.64 -27.07
C LEU A 356 -9.12 -16.94 -27.03
N VAL A 357 -8.57 -17.95 -26.37
CA VAL A 357 -9.10 -19.32 -26.37
C VAL A 357 -9.13 -19.89 -24.97
N SER A 358 -10.15 -20.69 -24.68
CA SER A 358 -10.15 -21.51 -23.47
C SER A 358 -9.08 -22.61 -23.61
N PRO A 359 -8.29 -22.91 -22.55
CA PRO A 359 -7.25 -23.94 -22.57
C PRO A 359 -7.70 -25.30 -23.15
N GLU A 360 -8.94 -25.70 -22.85
CA GLU A 360 -9.53 -26.98 -23.27
C GLU A 360 -9.83 -27.02 -24.78
N ARG A 361 -10.12 -25.85 -25.38
CA ARG A 361 -10.51 -25.73 -26.79
C ARG A 361 -9.31 -25.57 -27.72
N LEU A 362 -8.09 -25.53 -27.18
CA LEU A 362 -6.86 -25.37 -27.96
C LEU A 362 -6.67 -26.45 -29.05
N GLY A 363 -7.17 -27.67 -28.82
CA GLY A 363 -7.14 -28.77 -29.80
C GLY A 363 -8.16 -28.66 -30.94
N SER A 364 -9.21 -27.86 -30.75
CA SER A 364 -10.34 -27.73 -31.69
C SER A 364 -10.25 -26.53 -32.62
N LEU A 365 -9.17 -25.75 -32.56
CA LEU A 365 -9.04 -24.54 -33.36
C LEU A 365 -8.84 -24.89 -34.85
N PRO A 366 -9.68 -24.37 -35.75
CA PRO A 366 -9.52 -24.59 -37.18
C PRO A 366 -8.35 -23.78 -37.75
N GLY A 367 -7.48 -24.43 -38.51
CA GLY A 367 -6.51 -23.78 -39.39
C GLY A 367 -5.06 -23.71 -38.89
N THR A 368 -4.17 -23.30 -39.81
CA THR A 368 -2.76 -22.99 -39.55
C THR A 368 -2.63 -21.55 -39.07
N PHE A 369 -2.04 -21.35 -37.89
CA PHE A 369 -1.72 -20.01 -37.40
C PHE A 369 -0.52 -19.43 -38.14
N ALA A 370 -0.54 -18.11 -38.38
CA ALA A 370 0.66 -17.40 -38.79
C ALA A 370 1.75 -17.58 -37.72
N LYS A 371 3.01 -17.72 -38.14
CA LYS A 371 4.14 -18.02 -37.22
C LYS A 371 4.32 -16.97 -36.12
N ASP A 372 3.85 -15.76 -36.34
CA ASP A 372 3.89 -14.60 -35.46
C ASP A 372 2.59 -14.36 -34.68
N ALA A 373 1.57 -15.20 -34.85
CA ALA A 373 0.30 -15.06 -34.14
C ALA A 373 0.45 -15.34 -32.64
N THR A 374 -0.34 -14.62 -31.83
CA THR A 374 -0.43 -14.83 -30.37
C THR A 374 -1.65 -15.66 -30.00
N LEU A 375 -1.43 -16.78 -29.30
CA LEU A 375 -2.51 -17.51 -28.64
C LEU A 375 -2.59 -17.06 -27.19
N VAL A 376 -3.70 -16.40 -26.87
CA VAL A 376 -4.01 -15.91 -25.54
C VAL A 376 -4.89 -16.94 -24.85
N LEU A 377 -4.44 -17.49 -23.73
CA LEU A 377 -5.19 -18.47 -22.97
C LEU A 377 -6.03 -17.79 -21.88
N GLU A 378 -7.31 -18.13 -21.80
CA GLU A 378 -8.16 -17.77 -20.66
C GLU A 378 -7.62 -18.45 -19.40
N VAL A 379 -7.23 -17.64 -18.41
CA VAL A 379 -6.68 -18.15 -17.14
C VAL A 379 -7.74 -18.16 -16.05
N SER A 380 -8.68 -17.23 -16.06
CA SER A 380 -9.72 -17.15 -15.03
C SER A 380 -10.72 -18.29 -15.24
N GLY A 381 -11.04 -19.02 -14.16
CA GLY A 381 -11.96 -20.17 -14.20
C GLY A 381 -11.34 -21.52 -14.55
N HIS A 382 -10.04 -21.58 -14.85
CA HIS A 382 -9.32 -22.83 -15.12
C HIS A 382 -8.23 -23.10 -14.06
N ASP A 383 -7.89 -24.35 -13.77
CA ASP A 383 -6.80 -24.70 -12.84
C ASP A 383 -5.40 -24.52 -13.47
N ASP A 384 -4.35 -24.47 -12.64
CA ASP A 384 -2.96 -24.26 -13.09
C ASP A 384 -2.45 -25.39 -13.98
N GLU A 385 -2.88 -26.64 -13.77
CA GLU A 385 -2.43 -27.80 -14.53
C GLU A 385 -2.94 -27.72 -15.96
N THR A 386 -4.24 -27.45 -16.12
CA THR A 386 -4.92 -27.26 -17.40
C THR A 386 -4.30 -26.11 -18.19
N VAL A 387 -4.08 -24.95 -17.56
CA VAL A 387 -3.47 -23.79 -18.22
C VAL A 387 -2.01 -24.06 -18.58
N THR A 388 -1.24 -24.73 -17.71
CA THR A 388 0.16 -25.09 -17.98
C THR A 388 0.30 -26.07 -19.15
N ALA A 389 -0.57 -27.06 -19.23
CA ALA A 389 -0.59 -28.02 -20.33
C ALA A 389 -0.88 -27.32 -21.68
N ALA A 390 -1.87 -26.42 -21.71
CA ALA A 390 -2.19 -25.61 -22.89
C ALA A 390 -1.03 -24.67 -23.26
N ALA A 391 -0.47 -23.94 -22.30
CA ALA A 391 0.66 -23.04 -22.52
C ALA A 391 1.88 -23.78 -23.10
N THR A 392 2.17 -24.98 -22.58
CA THR A 392 3.24 -25.84 -23.10
C THR A 392 3.01 -26.22 -24.56
N LYS A 393 1.76 -26.52 -24.95
CA LYS A 393 1.40 -26.84 -26.35
C LYS A 393 1.56 -25.63 -27.28
N VAL A 394 1.19 -24.43 -26.82
CA VAL A 394 1.42 -23.17 -27.55
C VAL A 394 2.92 -22.96 -27.79
N LEU A 395 3.73 -23.04 -26.73
CA LEU A 395 5.16 -22.82 -26.79
C LEU A 395 5.89 -23.85 -27.69
N ARG A 396 5.49 -25.13 -27.64
CA ARG A 396 6.04 -26.19 -28.51
C ARG A 396 5.73 -25.96 -30.00
N SER A 397 4.63 -25.27 -30.30
CA SER A 397 4.26 -24.90 -31.66
C SER A 397 5.01 -23.66 -32.18
N GLY A 398 5.82 -23.01 -31.34
CA GLY A 398 6.60 -21.82 -31.70
C GLY A 398 5.83 -20.50 -31.66
N LEU A 399 4.55 -20.51 -31.25
CA LEU A 399 3.68 -19.34 -31.27
C LEU A 399 3.94 -18.36 -30.11
N ALA A 400 3.52 -17.11 -30.32
CA ALA A 400 3.04 -16.18 -29.30
C ALA A 400 2.30 -16.80 -28.09
N LEU A 401 2.79 -16.71 -26.84
CA LEU A 401 1.95 -17.07 -25.68
C LEU A 401 1.41 -15.80 -25.01
N GLY A 402 0.10 -15.74 -24.80
CA GLY A 402 -0.53 -14.71 -23.98
C GLY A 402 -1.42 -15.31 -22.89
N TYR A 403 -1.71 -14.52 -21.86
CA TYR A 403 -2.71 -14.84 -20.84
C TYR A 403 -3.80 -13.78 -20.77
N TRP A 404 -5.02 -14.21 -20.51
CA TRP A 404 -6.15 -13.35 -20.20
C TRP A 404 -6.61 -13.59 -18.77
N PHE A 405 -6.66 -12.53 -17.98
CA PHE A 405 -7.17 -12.56 -16.62
C PHE A 405 -8.42 -11.69 -16.52
N SER A 406 -9.54 -12.30 -16.13
CA SER A 406 -10.75 -11.60 -15.69
C SER A 406 -10.59 -11.26 -14.21
N ILE A 407 -10.31 -9.99 -13.89
CA ILE A 407 -9.95 -9.53 -12.54
C ILE A 407 -11.21 -9.24 -11.73
N GLY A 408 -11.93 -8.17 -12.07
CA GLY A 408 -13.07 -7.68 -11.30
C GLY A 408 -14.27 -8.62 -11.31
N ARG A 409 -14.40 -9.54 -12.27
CA ARG A 409 -15.46 -10.56 -12.28
C ARG A 409 -14.93 -11.88 -11.69
N ASN A 410 -15.19 -12.13 -10.42
CA ASN A 410 -14.62 -13.27 -9.68
C ASN A 410 -15.64 -13.91 -8.74
N GLU A 411 -16.17 -15.07 -9.14
CA GLU A 411 -17.23 -15.80 -8.41
C GLU A 411 -16.78 -16.29 -7.04
N ALA A 412 -15.58 -16.87 -6.96
CA ALA A 412 -15.03 -17.37 -5.71
C ALA A 412 -14.84 -16.25 -4.68
N LEU A 413 -14.32 -15.08 -5.11
CA LEU A 413 -14.21 -13.92 -4.23
C LEU A 413 -15.56 -13.31 -3.90
N ALA A 414 -16.49 -13.24 -4.85
CA ALA A 414 -17.82 -12.70 -4.60
C ALA A 414 -18.62 -13.53 -3.60
N ASP A 415 -18.40 -14.84 -3.58
CA ASP A 415 -19.02 -15.75 -2.60
C ASP A 415 -18.30 -15.72 -1.24
N ALA A 416 -16.96 -15.65 -1.23
CA ALA A 416 -16.18 -15.59 0.00
C ALA A 416 -16.27 -14.22 0.71
N HIS A 417 -16.39 -13.14 -0.07
CA HIS A 417 -16.39 -11.74 0.37
C HIS A 417 -17.57 -10.98 -0.23
N PRO A 418 -18.82 -11.33 0.15
CA PRO A 418 -20.02 -10.68 -0.37
C PRO A 418 -20.06 -9.17 -0.09
N GLU A 419 -19.29 -8.67 0.87
CA GLU A 419 -19.11 -7.25 1.21
C GLU A 419 -18.27 -6.48 0.17
N TRP A 420 -17.42 -7.15 -0.60
CA TRP A 420 -16.63 -6.53 -1.67
C TRP A 420 -17.34 -6.55 -3.03
N VAL A 421 -18.54 -7.14 -3.11
CA VAL A 421 -19.33 -7.14 -4.34
C VAL A 421 -19.91 -5.74 -4.56
N ALA A 422 -19.74 -5.21 -5.77
CA ALA A 422 -20.23 -3.87 -6.11
C ALA A 422 -21.74 -3.78 -5.96
N THR A 423 -22.22 -2.69 -5.36
CA THR A 423 -23.64 -2.44 -5.23
C THR A 423 -24.21 -1.77 -6.49
N LEU A 424 -25.48 -2.07 -6.78
CA LEU A 424 -26.28 -1.34 -7.77
C LEU A 424 -27.01 -0.22 -7.02
N GLN A 425 -26.54 1.02 -7.19
CA GLN A 425 -27.10 2.18 -6.51
C GLN A 425 -27.18 3.38 -7.47
N GLY A 426 -28.10 4.30 -7.20
CA GLY A 426 -28.35 5.49 -8.02
C GLY A 426 -29.65 5.37 -8.80
N HIS A 427 -29.67 4.49 -9.80
CA HIS A 427 -30.82 4.25 -10.67
C HIS A 427 -31.43 2.86 -10.44
N GLU A 428 -32.72 2.69 -10.73
CA GLU A 428 -33.42 1.39 -10.64
C GLU A 428 -33.68 0.75 -12.01
N ASP A 429 -33.30 1.42 -13.10
CA ASP A 429 -33.56 1.02 -14.48
C ASP A 429 -33.00 -0.37 -14.83
N TRP A 430 -31.92 -0.78 -14.18
CA TRP A 430 -31.32 -2.12 -14.31
C TRP A 430 -32.32 -3.27 -14.04
N ARG A 431 -33.39 -3.02 -13.27
CA ARG A 431 -34.40 -4.04 -12.95
C ARG A 431 -35.23 -4.48 -14.15
N ARG A 432 -35.22 -3.74 -15.27
CA ARG A 432 -35.85 -4.18 -16.52
C ARG A 432 -35.27 -5.52 -16.98
N ASP A 433 -33.95 -5.64 -16.90
CA ASP A 433 -33.23 -6.83 -17.36
C ASP A 433 -33.16 -7.89 -16.25
N HIS A 434 -33.64 -7.55 -15.05
CA HIS A 434 -33.71 -8.40 -13.86
C HIS A 434 -35.07 -8.26 -13.13
N PRO A 435 -36.22 -8.54 -13.79
CA PRO A 435 -37.55 -8.24 -13.24
C PRO A 435 -37.90 -9.08 -12.02
N SER A 436 -37.23 -10.21 -11.83
CA SER A 436 -37.35 -11.08 -10.65
C SER A 436 -36.52 -10.61 -9.45
N ALA A 437 -35.68 -9.59 -9.60
CA ALA A 437 -34.84 -9.09 -8.51
C ALA A 437 -35.70 -8.42 -7.43
N ALA A 438 -35.51 -8.86 -6.19
CA ALA A 438 -36.23 -8.34 -5.03
C ALA A 438 -35.88 -6.86 -4.77
N VAL A 439 -36.87 -6.10 -4.27
CA VAL A 439 -36.70 -4.71 -3.85
C VAL A 439 -35.95 -4.69 -2.51
N PRO A 440 -34.82 -3.96 -2.37
CA PRO A 440 -34.14 -3.81 -1.08
C PRO A 440 -35.05 -3.13 -0.04
N ARG A 441 -35.05 -3.63 1.19
CA ARG A 441 -35.65 -2.96 2.35
C ARG A 441 -34.63 -2.06 3.06
N ASP A 442 -35.05 -1.39 4.14
CA ASP A 442 -34.14 -0.66 5.00
C ASP A 442 -33.02 -1.57 5.53
N GLY A 443 -31.78 -1.09 5.42
CA GLY A 443 -30.58 -1.86 5.73
C GLY A 443 -30.13 -2.82 4.62
N GLU A 444 -30.90 -3.03 3.55
CA GLU A 444 -30.50 -3.91 2.45
C GLU A 444 -29.95 -3.13 1.24
N VAL A 445 -29.11 -3.81 0.46
CA VAL A 445 -28.59 -3.36 -0.84
C VAL A 445 -28.69 -4.47 -1.88
N THR A 446 -28.91 -4.10 -3.13
CA THR A 446 -28.70 -5.01 -4.25
C THR A 446 -27.25 -4.92 -4.72
N VAL A 447 -26.65 -6.08 -4.99
CA VAL A 447 -25.27 -6.21 -5.46
C VAL A 447 -25.23 -6.89 -6.82
N ALA A 448 -24.28 -6.49 -7.65
CA ALA A 448 -24.02 -7.05 -8.98
C ALA A 448 -23.08 -8.25 -8.88
N TRP A 449 -23.54 -9.39 -8.38
CA TRP A 449 -22.70 -10.58 -8.30
C TRP A 449 -22.33 -11.07 -9.72
N PRO A 450 -21.09 -11.53 -10.00
CA PRO A 450 -19.95 -11.73 -9.10
C PRO A 450 -18.87 -10.64 -9.24
N TRP A 451 -19.28 -9.39 -9.40
CA TRP A 451 -18.35 -8.29 -9.63
C TRP A 451 -17.77 -7.78 -8.32
N VAL A 452 -16.47 -8.01 -8.12
CA VAL A 452 -15.63 -7.60 -7.00
C VAL A 452 -14.56 -6.65 -7.55
N PRO A 453 -14.84 -5.34 -7.70
CA PRO A 453 -13.95 -4.43 -8.39
C PRO A 453 -12.66 -4.17 -7.62
N ILE A 454 -11.58 -3.93 -8.35
CA ILE A 454 -10.29 -3.47 -7.78
C ILE A 454 -10.37 -2.05 -7.18
N ARG A 455 -11.54 -1.40 -7.24
CA ARG A 455 -11.79 -0.09 -6.63
C ARG A 455 -12.02 -0.17 -5.12
N TYR A 456 -12.01 -1.36 -4.52
CA TYR A 456 -11.96 -1.52 -3.07
C TYR A 456 -10.54 -1.90 -2.63
N ALA A 457 -10.04 -1.28 -1.56
CA ALA A 457 -8.66 -1.48 -1.09
C ALA A 457 -8.39 -2.96 -0.71
N GLU A 458 -9.39 -3.61 -0.13
CA GLU A 458 -9.36 -5.01 0.27
C GLU A 458 -9.28 -5.92 -0.97
N ALA A 459 -10.20 -5.72 -1.92
CA ALA A 459 -10.26 -6.48 -3.17
C ALA A 459 -9.01 -6.26 -4.05
N PHE A 460 -8.51 -5.02 -4.15
CA PHE A 460 -7.31 -4.66 -4.92
C PHE A 460 -6.12 -5.54 -4.55
N ASN A 461 -5.84 -5.65 -3.24
CA ASN A 461 -4.70 -6.40 -2.73
C ASN A 461 -4.85 -7.91 -2.96
N VAL A 462 -6.07 -8.43 -2.77
CA VAL A 462 -6.35 -9.86 -2.97
C VAL A 462 -6.23 -10.24 -4.44
N HIS A 463 -6.83 -9.44 -5.35
CA HIS A 463 -6.70 -9.65 -6.79
C HIS A 463 -5.25 -9.63 -7.26
N LEU A 464 -4.45 -8.68 -6.75
CA LEU A 464 -3.04 -8.57 -7.11
C LEU A 464 -2.23 -9.81 -6.65
N GLU A 465 -2.48 -10.29 -5.44
CA GLU A 465 -1.81 -11.48 -4.89
C GLU A 465 -2.25 -12.77 -5.60
N LEU A 466 -3.54 -12.92 -5.93
CA LEU A 466 -4.04 -14.06 -6.70
C LEU A 466 -3.39 -14.10 -8.09
N LEU A 467 -3.35 -12.96 -8.78
CA LEU A 467 -2.70 -12.86 -10.08
C LEU A 467 -1.20 -13.16 -9.97
N ARG A 468 -0.50 -12.63 -8.96
CA ARG A 468 0.92 -12.89 -8.74
C ARG A 468 1.20 -14.39 -8.61
N ARG A 469 0.44 -15.09 -7.76
CA ARG A 469 0.59 -16.55 -7.56
C ARG A 469 0.38 -17.32 -8.85
N ARG A 470 -0.62 -16.93 -9.64
CA ARG A 470 -0.90 -17.55 -10.94
C ARG A 470 0.22 -17.30 -11.94
N LEU A 471 0.75 -16.09 -12.03
CA LEU A 471 1.89 -15.81 -12.90
C LEU A 471 3.18 -16.53 -12.45
N ASP A 472 3.37 -16.75 -11.15
CA ASP A 472 4.51 -17.48 -10.60
C ASP A 472 4.44 -18.99 -10.91
N SER A 473 3.23 -19.57 -11.00
CA SER A 473 3.04 -21.00 -11.27
C SER A 473 3.01 -21.34 -12.77
N LEU A 474 2.63 -20.40 -13.62
CA LEU A 474 2.46 -20.61 -15.06
C LEU A 474 3.75 -20.34 -15.88
N PRO A 475 3.89 -20.95 -17.08
CA PRO A 475 4.94 -20.57 -18.02
C PRO A 475 4.93 -19.06 -18.34
N VAL A 476 6.11 -18.47 -18.52
CA VAL A 476 6.20 -17.03 -18.88
C VAL A 476 5.56 -16.78 -20.25
N ALA A 477 4.54 -15.92 -20.29
CA ALA A 477 3.88 -15.46 -21.51
C ALA A 477 4.54 -14.19 -22.08
N ASP A 478 4.42 -13.97 -23.39
CA ASP A 478 4.84 -12.74 -24.07
C ASP A 478 3.85 -11.58 -23.76
N THR A 479 2.58 -11.87 -23.51
CA THR A 479 1.54 -10.84 -23.25
C THR A 479 0.59 -11.26 -22.11
N VAL A 480 0.16 -10.30 -21.28
CA VAL A 480 -0.83 -10.48 -20.23
C VAL A 480 -1.92 -9.43 -20.39
N PHE A 481 -3.14 -9.86 -20.70
CA PHE A 481 -4.34 -9.04 -20.77
C PHE A 481 -5.02 -8.99 -19.40
N LEU A 482 -5.36 -7.78 -18.94
CA LEU A 482 -6.03 -7.55 -17.67
C LEU A 482 -7.44 -7.01 -17.93
N ASN A 483 -8.43 -7.88 -17.82
CA ASN A 483 -9.83 -7.55 -18.03
C ASN A 483 -10.56 -7.21 -16.73
N ASP A 484 -11.69 -6.53 -16.85
CA ASP A 484 -12.59 -6.18 -15.74
C ASP A 484 -11.92 -5.29 -14.68
N LEU A 485 -11.18 -4.27 -15.12
CA LEU A 485 -10.53 -3.29 -14.24
C LEU A 485 -11.45 -2.12 -13.84
N GLN A 486 -12.57 -1.94 -14.54
CA GLN A 486 -13.61 -0.95 -14.24
C GLN A 486 -14.64 -1.52 -13.25
N GLY A 487 -15.64 -0.71 -12.90
CA GLY A 487 -16.80 -1.18 -12.14
C GLY A 487 -17.65 -2.21 -12.90
N PRO A 488 -18.67 -2.78 -12.24
CA PRO A 488 -19.57 -3.74 -12.87
C PRO A 488 -20.34 -3.11 -14.04
N PRO A 489 -20.90 -3.93 -14.95
CA PRO A 489 -21.91 -3.48 -15.89
C PRO A 489 -23.08 -2.83 -15.15
N SER A 490 -23.66 -1.76 -15.72
CA SER A 490 -24.73 -0.99 -15.08
C SER A 490 -24.34 -0.48 -13.68
N ALA A 491 -23.10 -0.03 -13.50
CA ALA A 491 -22.58 0.35 -12.18
C ALA A 491 -23.39 1.44 -11.44
N CYS A 492 -23.96 2.41 -12.16
CA CYS A 492 -24.83 3.43 -11.56
C CYS A 492 -26.30 3.02 -11.50
N GLY A 493 -26.64 1.79 -11.91
CA GLY A 493 -28.00 1.27 -11.98
C GLY A 493 -28.81 1.63 -13.24
N CYS A 494 -28.22 2.32 -14.23
CA CYS A 494 -28.95 2.78 -15.42
C CYS A 494 -29.38 1.67 -16.40
N GLY A 495 -28.98 0.42 -16.17
CA GLY A 495 -29.28 -0.72 -17.05
C GLY A 495 -28.33 -0.89 -18.25
N ASN A 496 -27.50 0.11 -18.56
CA ASN A 496 -26.54 -0.02 -19.66
C ASN A 496 -25.27 -0.76 -19.23
N VAL A 497 -24.96 -1.86 -19.91
CA VAL A 497 -23.79 -2.73 -19.66
C VAL A 497 -22.44 -2.06 -19.97
N LEU A 498 -22.43 -0.96 -20.72
CA LEU A 498 -21.25 -0.12 -20.95
C LEU A 498 -20.95 0.83 -19.78
N CYS A 499 -21.94 1.15 -18.95
CA CYS A 499 -21.76 2.07 -17.82
C CYS A 499 -20.99 1.40 -16.67
N ARG A 500 -19.73 1.80 -16.46
CA ARG A 500 -18.80 1.09 -15.56
C ARG A 500 -17.97 1.99 -14.64
N TRP A 501 -18.20 3.29 -14.66
CA TRP A 501 -17.41 4.22 -13.87
C TRP A 501 -17.70 4.16 -12.36
N ALA A 502 -18.92 3.78 -11.97
CA ALA A 502 -19.40 3.83 -10.59
C ALA A 502 -19.01 2.59 -9.76
N THR A 503 -18.92 2.77 -8.44
CA THR A 503 -18.81 1.68 -7.46
C THR A 503 -19.39 2.23 -6.17
N ASP A 504 -20.57 1.75 -5.76
CA ASP A 504 -21.38 2.32 -4.66
C ASP A 504 -21.78 3.79 -4.89
N TYR A 505 -22.32 4.10 -6.08
CA TYR A 505 -22.78 5.44 -6.44
C TYR A 505 -24.19 5.74 -5.91
N THR A 506 -24.39 6.89 -5.26
CA THR A 506 -25.73 7.39 -4.91
C THR A 506 -26.06 8.70 -5.62
N LEU A 507 -27.30 8.82 -6.11
CA LEU A 507 -27.84 10.09 -6.59
C LEU A 507 -28.19 10.97 -5.37
N GLN A 508 -27.98 12.28 -5.51
CA GLN A 508 -28.63 13.32 -4.69
C GLN A 508 -28.45 13.26 -3.15
N GLY A 509 -27.20 13.19 -2.67
CA GLY A 509 -26.89 13.52 -1.27
C GLY A 509 -27.33 12.49 -0.22
N ALA A 510 -27.75 11.29 -0.64
CA ALA A 510 -27.86 10.14 0.25
C ALA A 510 -26.47 9.51 0.46
N ASP A 511 -26.19 9.08 1.69
CA ASP A 511 -24.96 8.34 2.00
C ASP A 511 -24.90 7.06 1.15
N ALA A 512 -23.82 6.91 0.39
CA ALA A 512 -23.54 5.66 -0.31
C ALA A 512 -23.52 4.51 0.70
N LYS A 513 -24.34 3.48 0.48
CA LYS A 513 -24.30 2.26 1.30
C LYS A 513 -23.04 1.47 0.95
N ARG A 514 -21.90 1.91 1.48
CA ARG A 514 -20.57 1.34 1.23
C ARG A 514 -20.35 0.14 2.11
N ARG A 515 -19.79 -0.92 1.53
CA ARG A 515 -19.49 -2.18 2.24
C ARG A 515 -18.01 -2.55 2.24
N ALA A 516 -17.19 -1.75 1.54
CA ALA A 516 -15.74 -1.89 1.47
C ALA A 516 -15.07 -0.51 1.30
N THR A 517 -13.75 -0.45 1.47
CA THR A 517 -12.99 0.81 1.48
C THR A 517 -12.72 1.29 0.05
N PRO A 518 -13.32 2.40 -0.43
CA PRO A 518 -13.15 2.84 -1.81
C PRO A 518 -11.76 3.40 -2.06
N LEU A 519 -11.21 3.10 -3.23
CA LEU A 519 -10.00 3.70 -3.79
C LEU A 519 -10.34 4.82 -4.78
N GLY A 520 -9.33 5.66 -5.02
CA GLY A 520 -9.37 6.72 -6.01
C GLY A 520 -9.63 6.19 -7.43
N PRO A 521 -9.96 7.09 -8.37
CA PRO A 521 -10.22 6.73 -9.77
C PRO A 521 -8.97 6.21 -10.50
N ASP A 522 -7.78 6.39 -9.94
CA ASP A 522 -6.50 5.89 -10.44
C ASP A 522 -6.21 4.42 -10.09
N ALA A 523 -7.13 3.72 -9.41
CA ALA A 523 -6.95 2.33 -8.98
C ALA A 523 -6.55 1.40 -10.14
N ALA A 524 -7.18 1.51 -11.31
CA ALA A 524 -6.81 0.69 -12.48
C ALA A 524 -5.37 0.95 -12.94
N ALA A 525 -4.93 2.21 -12.99
CA ALA A 525 -3.57 2.58 -13.35
C ALA A 525 -2.54 2.02 -12.35
N ARG A 526 -2.84 2.08 -11.06
CA ARG A 526 -2.03 1.49 -9.98
C ARG A 526 -1.96 -0.02 -10.10
N PHE A 527 -3.08 -0.68 -10.40
CA PHE A 527 -3.14 -2.14 -10.58
C PHE A 527 -2.30 -2.58 -11.78
N VAL A 528 -2.47 -1.95 -12.94
CA VAL A 528 -1.67 -2.24 -14.15
C VAL A 528 -0.19 -2.05 -13.89
N SER A 529 0.19 -0.93 -13.26
CA SER A 529 1.59 -0.66 -12.89
C SER A 529 2.16 -1.70 -11.93
N ALA A 530 1.33 -2.25 -11.04
CA ALA A 530 1.73 -3.32 -10.13
C ALA A 530 1.94 -4.64 -10.88
N VAL A 531 1.04 -4.99 -11.81
CA VAL A 531 1.17 -6.20 -12.62
C VAL A 531 2.36 -6.13 -13.58
N GLN A 532 2.61 -5.00 -14.24
CA GLN A 532 3.81 -4.78 -15.07
C GLN A 532 5.11 -5.07 -14.30
N ARG A 533 5.16 -4.76 -13.00
CA ARG A 533 6.32 -5.03 -12.15
C ARG A 533 6.47 -6.50 -11.75
N ILE A 534 5.37 -7.25 -11.73
CA ILE A 534 5.35 -8.70 -11.46
C ILE A 534 5.67 -9.47 -12.75
N ALA A 535 5.02 -9.11 -13.86
CA ALA A 535 5.11 -9.78 -15.15
C ALA A 535 6.27 -9.23 -16.02
N LYS A 536 7.50 -9.14 -15.47
CA LYS A 536 8.66 -8.51 -16.14
C LYS A 536 9.06 -9.13 -17.49
N GLY A 537 8.57 -10.32 -17.81
CA GLY A 537 8.79 -11.02 -19.08
C GLY A 537 7.63 -10.89 -20.07
N SER A 538 6.66 -10.01 -19.80
CA SER A 538 5.40 -9.91 -20.56
C SER A 538 5.04 -8.45 -20.83
N CYS A 539 4.46 -8.17 -22.00
CA CYS A 539 3.72 -6.93 -22.21
C CYS A 539 2.37 -7.02 -21.47
N VAL A 540 2.07 -6.06 -20.59
CA VAL A 540 0.80 -6.03 -19.86
C VAL A 540 -0.13 -5.03 -20.53
N ILE A 541 -1.27 -5.52 -21.03
CA ILE A 541 -2.25 -4.73 -21.78
C ILE A 541 -3.56 -4.70 -20.99
N PRO A 542 -3.94 -3.57 -20.37
CA PRO A 542 -5.26 -3.44 -19.78
C PRO A 542 -6.35 -3.49 -20.84
N VAL A 543 -7.46 -4.16 -20.50
CA VAL A 543 -8.68 -4.19 -21.32
C VAL A 543 -9.67 -3.18 -20.75
N TRP A 544 -10.30 -2.41 -21.63
CA TRP A 544 -11.17 -1.30 -21.28
C TRP A 544 -12.45 -1.31 -22.10
N VAL A 545 -13.55 -0.89 -21.47
CA VAL A 545 -14.88 -0.75 -22.06
C VAL A 545 -15.19 0.74 -22.16
N THR A 546 -15.71 1.18 -23.30
CA THR A 546 -16.16 2.56 -23.52
C THR A 546 -17.45 2.85 -22.73
N GLU A 547 -17.88 4.11 -22.69
CA GLU A 547 -19.13 4.50 -22.03
C GLU A 547 -20.31 4.55 -23.00
N CYS A 548 -21.50 4.78 -22.43
CA CYS A 548 -22.74 4.96 -23.20
C CYS A 548 -22.73 6.23 -24.08
N GLU A 549 -23.53 6.19 -25.15
CA GLU A 549 -23.58 7.19 -26.21
C GLU A 549 -25.01 7.70 -26.45
N ASP A 550 -25.16 8.76 -27.28
CA ASP A 550 -26.47 9.34 -27.64
C ASP A 550 -27.50 8.28 -28.09
N ALA A 551 -27.04 7.30 -28.88
CA ALA A 551 -27.89 6.23 -29.41
C ALA A 551 -28.48 5.32 -28.30
N ASP A 552 -27.92 5.33 -27.10
CA ASP A 552 -28.41 4.55 -25.95
C ASP A 552 -29.57 5.22 -25.22
N THR A 553 -29.93 6.46 -25.58
CA THR A 553 -30.77 7.34 -24.75
C THR A 553 -32.18 7.56 -25.29
N VAL A 554 -32.52 6.89 -26.39
CA VAL A 554 -33.90 6.75 -26.84
C VAL A 554 -34.77 6.09 -25.75
N ALA A 555 -36.08 6.31 -25.79
CA ALA A 555 -37.00 5.82 -24.74
C ALA A 555 -36.99 4.28 -24.59
N ASP A 556 -36.63 3.54 -25.64
CA ASP A 556 -36.40 2.09 -25.64
C ASP A 556 -34.90 1.73 -25.62
N GLY A 557 -34.06 2.70 -25.26
CA GLY A 557 -32.61 2.61 -25.21
C GLY A 557 -32.08 1.96 -23.94
N ALA A 558 -30.81 1.53 -23.97
CA ALA A 558 -30.16 0.88 -22.84
C ALA A 558 -30.05 1.79 -21.60
N CYS A 559 -30.00 3.12 -21.79
CA CYS A 559 -29.98 4.12 -20.72
C CYS A 559 -31.35 4.74 -20.42
N HIS A 560 -32.43 4.38 -21.13
CA HIS A 560 -33.82 4.81 -20.86
C HIS A 560 -34.01 6.33 -20.59
N GLY A 561 -33.32 7.18 -21.36
CA GLY A 561 -33.38 8.64 -21.20
C GLY A 561 -32.53 9.21 -20.05
N VAL A 562 -31.78 8.39 -19.30
CA VAL A 562 -30.80 8.86 -18.32
C VAL A 562 -29.67 9.61 -19.05
N GLY A 563 -29.68 10.94 -18.93
CA GLY A 563 -28.79 11.85 -19.68
C GLY A 563 -27.32 11.91 -19.22
N CYS A 564 -26.83 10.94 -18.45
CA CYS A 564 -25.47 11.00 -17.86
C CYS A 564 -24.35 11.03 -18.91
N TYR A 565 -24.61 10.49 -20.10
CA TYR A 565 -23.68 10.36 -21.21
C TYR A 565 -23.25 11.71 -21.82
N ARG A 566 -23.92 12.83 -21.54
CA ARG A 566 -23.43 14.17 -21.95
C ARG A 566 -22.59 14.86 -20.89
N GLY A 567 -22.35 14.21 -19.76
CA GLY A 567 -21.72 14.86 -18.62
C GLY A 567 -21.07 13.89 -17.66
N ALA A 568 -21.81 13.44 -16.64
CA ALA A 568 -21.24 12.73 -15.49
C ALA A 568 -20.51 11.44 -15.88
N CYS A 569 -21.09 10.61 -16.75
CA CYS A 569 -20.52 9.31 -17.11
C CYS A 569 -19.13 9.46 -17.76
N TRP A 570 -19.01 10.33 -18.76
CA TRP A 570 -17.71 10.61 -19.37
C TRP A 570 -16.76 11.35 -18.42
N ARG A 571 -17.21 12.35 -17.64
CA ARG A 571 -16.32 13.00 -16.66
C ARG A 571 -15.70 12.03 -15.65
N GLU A 572 -16.44 11.01 -15.22
CA GLU A 572 -15.90 9.99 -14.31
C GLU A 572 -15.04 8.95 -15.04
N PHE A 573 -15.40 8.61 -16.28
CA PHE A 573 -14.53 7.81 -17.15
C PHE A 573 -13.17 8.49 -17.36
N ASP A 574 -13.13 9.81 -17.59
CA ASP A 574 -11.87 10.56 -17.76
C ASP A 574 -10.93 10.40 -16.57
N LYS A 575 -11.49 10.48 -15.36
CA LYS A 575 -10.71 10.39 -14.12
C LYS A 575 -10.02 9.03 -13.98
N GLN A 576 -10.56 7.99 -14.62
CA GLN A 576 -10.00 6.63 -14.59
C GLN A 576 -9.10 6.38 -15.81
N PHE A 577 -9.53 6.79 -17.00
CA PHE A 577 -8.85 6.51 -18.25
C PHE A 577 -7.57 7.32 -18.42
N ALA A 578 -7.54 8.59 -17.98
CA ALA A 578 -6.34 9.43 -18.12
C ALA A 578 -5.15 8.89 -17.31
N PRO A 579 -5.28 8.52 -16.02
CA PRO A 579 -4.21 7.82 -15.30
C PRO A 579 -3.82 6.48 -15.93
N LEU A 580 -4.79 5.71 -16.44
CA LEU A 580 -4.51 4.43 -17.10
C LEU A 580 -3.62 4.61 -18.34
N ARG A 581 -3.89 5.64 -19.15
CA ARG A 581 -3.08 6.01 -20.33
C ARG A 581 -1.66 6.44 -19.99
N VAL A 582 -1.42 6.94 -18.77
CA VAL A 582 -0.06 7.21 -18.27
C VAL A 582 0.64 5.91 -17.85
N ALA A 583 -0.09 4.99 -17.22
CA ALA A 583 0.45 3.70 -16.76
C ALA A 583 0.69 2.68 -17.90
N SER A 584 -0.07 2.78 -18.99
CA SER A 584 0.07 1.89 -20.15
C SER A 584 -0.11 2.65 -21.45
N SER A 585 0.91 2.58 -22.31
CA SER A 585 0.84 3.09 -23.68
C SER A 585 -0.08 2.25 -24.56
N GLU A 586 -0.30 0.97 -24.21
CA GLU A 586 -1.18 0.06 -24.95
C GLU A 586 -2.48 -0.19 -24.19
N ILE A 587 -3.62 -0.09 -24.86
CA ILE A 587 -4.95 -0.39 -24.29
C ILE A 587 -5.70 -1.31 -25.25
N ALA A 588 -6.29 -2.37 -24.72
CA ALA A 588 -7.23 -3.20 -25.45
C ALA A 588 -8.66 -2.69 -25.26
N LEU A 589 -9.38 -2.43 -26.34
CA LEU A 589 -10.80 -2.07 -26.28
C LEU A 589 -11.64 -3.35 -26.43
N LEU A 590 -12.47 -3.62 -25.43
CA LEU A 590 -13.41 -4.73 -25.45
C LEU A 590 -14.58 -4.38 -26.37
N LEU A 591 -14.79 -5.14 -27.45
CA LEU A 591 -15.81 -4.84 -28.47
C LEU A 591 -16.75 -6.01 -28.86
N PRO A 592 -17.13 -6.94 -27.95
CA PRO A 592 -18.12 -7.97 -28.27
C PRO A 592 -19.51 -7.33 -28.43
N TYR A 593 -20.08 -7.43 -29.62
CA TYR A 593 -21.35 -6.77 -29.91
C TYR A 593 -22.55 -7.46 -29.23
N GLU A 594 -22.59 -8.80 -29.10
CA GLU A 594 -23.71 -9.50 -28.45
C GLU A 594 -23.77 -9.17 -26.95
N ALA A 595 -22.62 -9.21 -26.27
CA ALA A 595 -22.53 -8.93 -24.85
C ALA A 595 -22.88 -7.48 -24.50
N PHE A 596 -22.81 -6.56 -25.48
CA PHE A 596 -23.14 -5.14 -25.34
C PHE A 596 -24.47 -4.75 -25.99
N GLY A 597 -25.25 -5.71 -26.51
CA GLY A 597 -26.52 -5.42 -27.18
C GLY A 597 -26.37 -4.54 -28.42
N ARG A 598 -25.22 -4.62 -29.09
CA ARG A 598 -24.86 -3.90 -30.32
C ARG A 598 -25.19 -4.68 -31.60
N ASP A 599 -25.89 -5.80 -31.45
CA ASP A 599 -26.53 -6.59 -32.50
C ASP A 599 -28.04 -6.32 -32.66
N LEU A 600 -28.61 -5.42 -31.86
CA LEU A 600 -30.00 -5.00 -32.03
C LEU A 600 -30.20 -4.36 -33.42
N PRO A 601 -31.40 -4.47 -34.04
CA PRO A 601 -31.65 -3.95 -35.39
C PRO A 601 -31.26 -2.48 -35.62
N ARG A 602 -31.32 -1.66 -34.57
CA ARG A 602 -30.92 -0.24 -34.61
C ARG A 602 -29.42 0.00 -34.79
N PHE A 603 -28.59 -1.01 -34.55
CA PHE A 603 -27.13 -0.95 -34.65
C PHE A 603 -26.60 -1.71 -35.88
N GLU A 604 -27.47 -2.18 -36.78
CA GLU A 604 -27.02 -2.83 -38.01
C GLU A 604 -26.34 -1.83 -38.97
N PRO A 605 -25.24 -2.21 -39.66
CA PRO A 605 -24.59 -3.52 -39.58
C PRO A 605 -23.81 -3.69 -38.27
N ARG A 606 -23.90 -4.86 -37.61
CA ARG A 606 -23.27 -5.12 -36.28
C ARG A 606 -21.79 -4.73 -36.21
N ALA A 607 -21.04 -4.98 -37.28
CA ALA A 607 -19.61 -4.66 -37.35
C ALA A 607 -19.31 -3.14 -37.30
N ALA A 608 -20.27 -2.27 -37.63
CA ALA A 608 -20.11 -0.82 -37.52
C ALA A 608 -19.86 -0.36 -36.08
N TRP A 609 -20.32 -1.14 -35.08
CA TRP A 609 -20.03 -0.90 -33.67
C TRP A 609 -18.54 -0.75 -33.39
N VAL A 610 -17.72 -1.61 -33.99
CA VAL A 610 -16.26 -1.61 -33.80
C VAL A 610 -15.66 -0.28 -34.27
N HIS A 611 -16.07 0.19 -35.44
CA HIS A 611 -15.58 1.44 -36.00
C HIS A 611 -16.00 2.63 -35.14
N PHE A 612 -17.27 2.66 -34.77
CA PHE A 612 -17.87 3.72 -33.99
C PHE A 612 -17.23 3.84 -32.60
N ALA A 613 -17.12 2.76 -31.84
CA ALA A 613 -16.54 2.78 -30.49
C ALA A 613 -15.08 3.29 -30.48
N VAL A 614 -14.29 2.88 -31.48
CA VAL A 614 -12.90 3.36 -31.65
C VAL A 614 -12.88 4.85 -31.98
N GLN A 615 -13.66 5.29 -32.96
CA GLN A 615 -13.72 6.71 -33.35
C GLN A 615 -14.22 7.58 -32.20
N HIS A 616 -15.29 7.17 -31.54
CA HIS A 616 -15.91 7.92 -30.46
C HIS A 616 -14.93 8.18 -29.31
N LEU A 617 -14.20 7.14 -28.87
CA LEU A 617 -13.16 7.29 -27.83
C LEU A 617 -12.04 8.25 -28.30
N ARG A 618 -11.61 8.14 -29.55
CA ARG A 618 -10.53 8.97 -30.11
C ARG A 618 -10.92 10.44 -30.21
N ASP A 619 -12.09 10.72 -30.76
CA ASP A 619 -12.60 12.09 -30.92
C ASP A 619 -12.73 12.78 -29.56
N ARG A 620 -13.18 12.02 -28.57
CA ARG A 620 -13.36 12.50 -27.22
C ARG A 620 -12.03 12.75 -26.49
N GLU A 621 -11.06 11.86 -26.62
CA GLU A 621 -9.70 12.10 -26.10
C GLU A 621 -9.00 13.28 -26.83
N GLN A 622 -9.26 13.44 -28.13
CA GLN A 622 -8.81 14.60 -28.91
C GLN A 622 -9.42 15.91 -28.39
N GLN A 623 -10.72 15.95 -28.07
CA GLN A 623 -11.39 17.11 -27.49
C GLN A 623 -10.80 17.52 -26.13
N HIS A 624 -10.24 16.57 -25.37
CA HIS A 624 -9.55 16.82 -24.11
C HIS A 624 -8.05 17.11 -24.25
N GLY A 625 -7.55 17.27 -25.48
CA GLY A 625 -6.14 17.57 -25.76
C GLY A 625 -5.19 16.39 -25.49
N ARG A 626 -5.72 15.15 -25.47
CA ARG A 626 -4.97 13.92 -25.22
C ARG A 626 -5.10 12.98 -26.42
N PRO A 627 -4.46 13.26 -27.57
CA PRO A 627 -4.62 12.43 -28.76
C PRO A 627 -4.35 10.94 -28.44
N LEU A 628 -5.22 10.06 -28.95
CA LEU A 628 -5.13 8.61 -28.80
C LEU A 628 -4.73 7.97 -30.13
N PRO A 629 -3.43 7.64 -30.33
CA PRO A 629 -2.96 6.97 -31.54
C PRO A 629 -3.61 5.60 -31.69
N THR A 630 -4.00 5.21 -32.91
CA THR A 630 -4.56 3.88 -33.14
C THR A 630 -3.52 2.76 -33.03
N SER A 631 -2.22 3.10 -33.13
CA SER A 631 -1.11 2.19 -32.82
C SER A 631 -1.11 1.70 -31.37
N ASP A 632 -1.71 2.47 -30.48
CA ASP A 632 -1.77 2.20 -29.04
C ASP A 632 -2.95 1.28 -28.70
N LEU A 633 -3.84 1.01 -29.65
CA LEU A 633 -5.07 0.25 -29.43
C LEU A 633 -4.95 -1.19 -29.91
N VAL A 634 -5.58 -2.10 -29.18
CA VAL A 634 -5.89 -3.47 -29.61
C VAL A 634 -7.41 -3.61 -29.64
N ALA A 635 -7.98 -4.00 -30.77
CA ALA A 635 -9.41 -4.30 -30.85
C ALA A 635 -9.67 -5.74 -30.38
N VAL A 636 -10.44 -5.93 -29.31
CA VAL A 636 -10.88 -7.26 -28.85
C VAL A 636 -12.24 -7.56 -29.49
N LEU A 637 -12.23 -8.39 -30.52
CA LEU A 637 -13.37 -8.68 -31.39
C LEU A 637 -14.06 -9.97 -30.98
N GLN A 638 -15.36 -10.09 -31.28
CA GLN A 638 -16.11 -11.32 -31.07
C GLN A 638 -15.83 -12.30 -32.22
N GLY A 639 -15.35 -13.51 -31.88
CA GLY A 639 -15.20 -14.63 -32.81
C GLY A 639 -16.14 -15.81 -32.56
N TYR A 640 -16.88 -15.78 -31.45
CA TYR A 640 -17.88 -16.79 -31.10
C TYR A 640 -19.27 -16.44 -31.63
N GLY A 641 -20.20 -17.41 -31.58
CA GLY A 641 -21.57 -17.21 -32.03
C GLY A 641 -21.67 -17.08 -33.55
N HIS A 642 -22.53 -16.17 -34.02
CA HIS A 642 -22.73 -15.89 -35.45
C HIS A 642 -21.87 -14.72 -35.94
N ALA A 643 -20.60 -14.67 -35.51
CA ALA A 643 -19.72 -13.55 -35.79
C ALA A 643 -19.21 -13.51 -37.23
N ASP A 644 -19.48 -12.39 -37.90
CA ASP A 644 -18.75 -11.99 -39.09
C ASP A 644 -17.44 -11.31 -38.66
N VAL A 645 -16.41 -12.14 -38.46
CA VAL A 645 -15.08 -11.70 -38.03
C VAL A 645 -14.43 -10.81 -39.09
N ASP A 646 -14.62 -11.11 -40.38
CA ASP A 646 -14.00 -10.34 -41.47
C ASP A 646 -14.60 -8.93 -41.57
N ALA A 647 -15.91 -8.78 -41.38
CA ALA A 647 -16.55 -7.48 -41.29
C ALA A 647 -16.05 -6.67 -40.09
N GLN A 648 -15.90 -7.29 -38.92
CA GLN A 648 -15.35 -6.62 -37.72
C GLN A 648 -13.89 -6.19 -37.92
N ILE A 649 -13.05 -7.05 -38.51
CA ILE A 649 -11.66 -6.73 -38.87
C ILE A 649 -11.64 -5.54 -39.84
N SER A 650 -12.51 -5.54 -40.84
CA SER A 650 -12.62 -4.46 -41.82
C SER A 650 -13.02 -3.14 -41.15
N ALA A 651 -13.97 -3.18 -40.22
CA ALA A 651 -14.42 -2.00 -39.46
C ALA A 651 -13.31 -1.43 -38.54
N ALA A 652 -12.58 -2.29 -37.82
CA ALA A 652 -11.45 -1.87 -36.99
C ALA A 652 -10.32 -1.25 -37.82
N LYS A 653 -9.98 -1.85 -38.97
CA LYS A 653 -8.99 -1.30 -39.91
C LYS A 653 -9.43 0.05 -40.47
N ALA A 654 -10.71 0.20 -40.82
CA ALA A 654 -11.27 1.47 -41.26
C ALA A 654 -11.20 2.55 -40.17
N ALA A 655 -11.25 2.17 -38.88
CA ALA A 655 -11.01 3.07 -37.76
C ALA A 655 -9.52 3.34 -37.47
N GLY A 656 -8.62 2.69 -38.21
CA GLY A 656 -7.16 2.83 -38.11
C GLY A 656 -6.47 1.84 -37.16
N VAL A 657 -7.19 0.89 -36.56
CA VAL A 657 -6.64 -0.10 -35.62
C VAL A 657 -6.20 -1.35 -36.36
N SER A 658 -4.90 -1.65 -36.34
CA SER A 658 -4.31 -2.80 -37.03
C SER A 658 -4.13 -4.03 -36.14
N ARG A 659 -4.14 -3.86 -34.81
CA ARG A 659 -3.87 -4.92 -33.82
C ARG A 659 -5.17 -5.47 -33.25
N MET A 660 -5.29 -6.79 -33.19
CA MET A 660 -6.58 -7.44 -32.97
C MET A 660 -6.44 -8.70 -32.11
N LEU A 661 -7.36 -8.89 -31.18
CA LEU A 661 -7.55 -10.13 -30.43
C LEU A 661 -8.94 -10.66 -30.71
N ILE A 662 -9.05 -11.83 -31.36
CA ILE A 662 -10.35 -12.45 -31.64
C ILE A 662 -10.71 -13.40 -30.49
N ALA A 663 -11.81 -13.15 -29.80
CA ALA A 663 -12.30 -14.01 -28.73
C ALA A 663 -13.09 -15.20 -29.29
N GLU A 664 -12.57 -16.42 -29.13
CA GLU A 664 -13.20 -17.67 -29.63
C GLU A 664 -14.29 -18.21 -28.70
N HIS A 665 -14.50 -17.54 -27.57
CA HIS A 665 -15.50 -17.86 -26.57
C HIS A 665 -16.04 -16.59 -25.93
N ALA A 666 -17.25 -16.68 -25.37
CA ALA A 666 -17.92 -15.55 -24.75
C ALA A 666 -17.10 -15.00 -23.57
N ILE A 667 -16.95 -13.68 -23.51
CA ILE A 667 -16.39 -12.96 -22.37
C ILE A 667 -17.59 -12.47 -21.55
N PRO A 668 -17.92 -13.08 -20.40
CA PRO A 668 -19.17 -12.78 -19.71
C PRO A 668 -19.20 -11.35 -19.17
N GLN A 669 -20.20 -10.57 -19.57
CA GLN A 669 -20.42 -9.19 -19.13
C GLN A 669 -21.75 -9.01 -18.39
N SER A 670 -22.36 -10.11 -17.96
CA SER A 670 -23.58 -10.12 -17.15
C SER A 670 -23.28 -10.06 -15.65
N PHE A 671 -24.31 -9.72 -14.88
CA PHE A 671 -24.34 -9.87 -13.42
C PHE A 671 -25.67 -10.51 -12.99
N GLU A 672 -25.68 -11.06 -11.78
CA GLU A 672 -26.87 -11.48 -11.06
C GLU A 672 -27.14 -10.47 -9.93
N ALA A 673 -28.34 -9.89 -9.93
CA ALA A 673 -28.77 -8.99 -8.88
C ALA A 673 -29.12 -9.77 -7.60
N ARG A 674 -28.28 -9.66 -6.57
CA ARG A 674 -28.48 -10.35 -5.29
C ARG A 674 -28.74 -9.35 -4.16
N LEU A 675 -29.68 -9.65 -3.27
CA LEU A 675 -29.86 -8.87 -2.04
C LEU A 675 -28.79 -9.23 -1.01
N ARG A 676 -28.32 -8.20 -0.28
CA ARG A 676 -27.42 -8.31 0.87
C ARG A 676 -27.88 -7.35 1.97
N LYS A 677 -27.67 -7.78 3.21
CA LYS A 677 -27.87 -6.96 4.41
C LYS A 677 -26.60 -6.19 4.77
#